data_AF-A0A2T2VMS4-F1
#
_entry.id   AF-A0A2T2VMS4-F1
#
_cell.length_a   1.000
_cell.length_b   1.000
_cell.length_c   1.000
_cell.angle_alpha   90.00
_cell.angle_beta   90.00
_cell.angle_gamma   90.00
#
_symmetry.space_group_name_H-M   'P 1'
#
loop_
_entity.id
_entity.type
_entity.pdbx_description
1 polymer ?
#
loop_
_entity_poly.entity_id
_entity_poly.type
_entity_poly.pdbx_seq_one_letter_code
_entity_poly.pdbx_strand_id
1 'polypeptide(L)'
;SSLGDTTLYLPADSCSIIYSWTTPEIQENSTLFSTETNVTVPSDTFSIGSYTYFYTVRDSAGYSDSLGFTISVVDTVAPSFVDCQMDTVLYTNSTSCGVHFSWAPQIATDNCDSITYDQSDTLGTYFPIGVDTIMVFATDPSGNSDTCSFTVTVMDTLAPFGSTNPDTLYFSSGTDFCGIVSDSVNYKEPSWYEACGLDTLYHLADSSYPAGTHDLFWIATDNQGNTDSIVQILVIEDLVKPEIYCPADTLFFTANPDSSWTQVTWSGDSAWDICGISNAYTTLTNGDYLPIGFFKIDFFAYDNNGNGDTCSFYIDIEDTTAPEFISTLGDTTLFTTADSCSVFYTWAQPIVKENSTNYTTQTNAIVPNGNFAIGTHTIYYTVTDAAGYSDSIGFTITVIDQVGPALYANSQSLTLDSNGFASLTVTGVNNNSTDCSGIDSLWISQVLFTCSDIGSPLVWFYGMDSLGYIDSIQVPVTVANNPLGVIQTTLTYSDVLCNADSNGTASLIVTGGSLPYTYLWSTGGIGSSISNLGAGAYSYTVNDTNGCFAQGNFNLDEPSALTSSIITSDYNGYGVSFISASDGSVDLTITGGTTPYSFNWNNGFATTEDLTGITAGTYSVLVTDSNNCVIADTTILTEPDTLIVQAVVLSDNLCPDDQQGSIYAAIVGGVGPYTVSWNNGSSTDTVSSLQSGIYTITVIDTNGFIASDSATIIALDEDCDGILNQDEGGIPGGGGGMGDLDGDGIPNQLDTDSDGDGIADAIEFDTNGDGIPFDDCDGDGFPDFLDADLCDLNPASVMTPNGDGKNDFWEIPELSQHPNTSVQIFNRHGILVYSNDNYANDFNGNSNVQTVLTNDTRELPTGTYYYLIKLGGTEQTMNGYIYINR
;
A
#
# COMPACT_ATOMS: atom_id res chain seq x y z
N SER A 1 -131.63 79.70 142.76
CA SER A 1 -130.88 78.80 141.84
C SER A 1 -130.32 79.61 140.68
N SER A 2 -129.15 79.26 140.11
CA SER A 2 -128.43 80.04 139.07
C SER A 2 -128.60 79.49 137.63
N LEU A 3 -128.57 80.38 136.62
CA LEU A 3 -128.56 80.14 135.15
C LEU A 3 -127.21 80.63 134.51
N GLY A 4 -126.79 80.14 133.32
CA GLY A 4 -125.53 80.51 132.63
C GLY A 4 -125.55 80.45 131.08
N ASP A 5 -124.45 80.86 130.41
CA ASP A 5 -124.32 81.19 128.94
C ASP A 5 -124.22 79.99 127.94
N THR A 6 -124.50 80.15 126.62
CA THR A 6 -124.56 79.06 125.57
C THR A 6 -124.16 79.47 124.11
N THR A 7 -123.69 78.54 123.23
CA THR A 7 -123.35 78.77 121.78
C THR A 7 -123.93 77.70 120.82
N LEU A 8 -124.20 78.03 119.55
CA LEU A 8 -124.90 77.24 118.51
C LEU A 8 -124.21 77.30 117.10
N TYR A 9 -124.50 76.37 116.18
CA TYR A 9 -123.88 76.26 114.82
C TYR A 9 -124.92 76.09 113.71
N LEU A 10 -124.66 76.65 112.51
CA LEU A 10 -125.57 76.52 111.35
C LEU A 10 -125.52 75.11 110.72
N PRO A 11 -126.67 74.53 110.34
CA PRO A 11 -126.72 73.29 109.55
C PRO A 11 -126.22 73.52 108.11
N ALA A 12 -125.63 72.49 107.49
CA ALA A 12 -125.12 72.55 106.11
C ALA A 12 -126.13 73.07 105.07
N ASP A 13 -127.43 72.89 105.35
CA ASP A 13 -128.53 73.19 104.43
C ASP A 13 -129.42 74.38 104.89
N SER A 14 -129.04 75.13 105.95
CA SER A 14 -129.91 76.18 106.50
C SER A 14 -129.18 77.34 107.22
N CYS A 15 -129.83 78.51 107.28
CA CYS A 15 -129.23 79.76 107.78
C CYS A 15 -129.78 80.27 109.16
N SER A 16 -130.47 79.47 110.01
CA SER A 16 -130.95 79.90 111.36
C SER A 16 -131.22 78.73 112.36
N ILE A 17 -131.30 79.00 113.70
CA ILE A 17 -131.47 77.98 114.78
C ILE A 17 -132.32 78.46 116.01
N ILE A 18 -133.03 77.58 116.77
CA ILE A 18 -133.96 77.92 117.90
C ILE A 18 -133.47 77.40 119.29
N TYR A 19 -133.68 78.13 120.41
CA TYR A 19 -133.24 77.73 121.79
C TYR A 19 -134.13 78.25 122.98
N SER A 20 -134.18 77.54 124.14
CA SER A 20 -135.04 77.85 125.35
C SER A 20 -134.41 77.51 126.74
N TRP A 21 -134.84 78.16 127.85
CA TRP A 21 -134.25 78.07 129.23
C TRP A 21 -135.27 78.03 130.42
N THR A 22 -134.86 78.02 131.72
CA THR A 22 -135.76 77.91 132.93
C THR A 22 -135.71 79.14 133.87
N THR A 23 -136.68 79.34 134.79
CA THR A 23 -136.75 80.51 135.72
C THR A 23 -136.16 80.24 137.13
N PRO A 24 -135.49 81.21 137.80
CA PRO A 24 -134.78 81.01 139.08
C PRO A 24 -135.67 80.96 140.36
N GLU A 25 -135.22 80.24 141.41
CA GLU A 25 -135.91 79.97 142.70
C GLU A 25 -135.41 80.85 143.89
N ILE A 26 -136.28 81.26 144.83
CA ILE A 26 -136.08 82.30 145.89
C ILE A 26 -136.28 81.74 147.33
N GLN A 27 -135.47 82.13 148.35
CA GLN A 27 -135.63 81.77 149.79
C GLN A 27 -135.48 82.99 150.74
N GLU A 28 -136.30 83.10 151.80
CA GLU A 28 -136.25 84.22 152.79
C GLU A 28 -136.57 83.78 154.25
N ASN A 29 -136.01 84.47 155.26
CA ASN A 29 -136.24 84.25 156.71
C ASN A 29 -137.12 85.30 157.42
N SER A 30 -137.56 86.36 156.72
CA SER A 30 -138.58 87.34 157.16
C SER A 30 -139.81 87.33 156.24
N THR A 31 -140.65 88.37 156.30
CA THR A 31 -141.78 88.55 155.37
C THR A 31 -141.35 89.32 154.12
N LEU A 32 -141.54 88.72 152.94
CA LEU A 32 -141.13 89.20 151.62
C LEU A 32 -141.88 90.49 151.16
N PHE A 33 -141.21 91.31 150.34
CA PHE A 33 -141.75 92.55 149.76
C PHE A 33 -141.97 92.53 148.22
N SER A 34 -140.96 92.24 147.35
CA SER A 34 -141.15 92.29 145.87
C SER A 34 -140.09 91.59 144.96
N THR A 35 -140.39 91.45 143.64
CA THR A 35 -139.59 90.79 142.56
C THR A 35 -139.66 91.49 141.17
N GLU A 36 -138.57 91.54 140.34
CA GLU A 36 -138.42 92.20 139.00
C GLU A 36 -137.60 91.38 137.93
N THR A 37 -137.89 91.45 136.60
CA THR A 37 -137.15 90.74 135.48
C THR A 37 -137.28 91.40 134.07
N ASN A 38 -136.31 91.18 133.14
CA ASN A 38 -136.35 91.66 131.72
C ASN A 38 -136.84 90.64 130.68
N VAL A 39 -137.29 89.47 131.12
CA VAL A 39 -137.77 88.40 130.25
C VAL A 39 -139.18 87.98 130.67
N THR A 40 -140.08 87.89 129.71
CA THR A 40 -141.49 87.52 129.93
C THR A 40 -141.72 86.01 129.86
N VAL A 41 -140.96 85.31 129.01
CA VAL A 41 -140.99 83.83 128.81
C VAL A 41 -139.60 83.32 128.36
N PRO A 42 -139.18 82.08 128.69
CA PRO A 42 -137.79 81.67 128.48
C PRO A 42 -137.55 80.87 127.17
N SER A 43 -137.72 81.47 125.97
CA SER A 43 -137.51 80.85 124.62
C SER A 43 -137.40 81.84 123.43
N ASP A 44 -136.52 81.60 122.39
CA ASP A 44 -136.39 82.40 121.13
C ASP A 44 -135.63 81.73 119.90
N THR A 45 -135.57 82.38 118.71
CA THR A 45 -134.85 81.97 117.46
C THR A 45 -133.67 82.89 117.09
N PHE A 46 -132.56 82.35 116.59
CA PHE A 46 -131.27 83.02 116.37
C PHE A 46 -130.65 82.82 114.97
N SER A 47 -130.11 83.89 114.42
CA SER A 47 -129.20 83.90 113.26
C SER A 47 -127.75 84.09 113.74
N ILE A 48 -126.76 84.05 112.83
CA ILE A 48 -125.34 84.33 113.16
C ILE A 48 -125.23 85.63 113.98
N GLY A 49 -124.74 85.57 115.24
CA GLY A 49 -124.83 86.68 116.21
C GLY A 49 -124.74 86.28 117.71
N SER A 50 -124.96 87.24 118.66
CA SER A 50 -124.88 87.06 120.14
C SER A 50 -125.92 87.88 120.96
N TYR A 51 -126.47 87.37 122.10
CA TYR A 51 -127.71 87.85 122.79
C TYR A 51 -127.74 87.67 124.37
N THR A 52 -128.29 88.57 125.26
CA THR A 52 -128.17 88.57 126.80
C THR A 52 -129.46 88.84 127.67
N TYR A 53 -129.64 88.29 128.92
CA TYR A 53 -130.85 88.37 129.84
C TYR A 53 -130.63 88.45 131.41
N PHE A 54 -131.60 88.94 132.28
CA PHE A 54 -131.49 89.09 133.79
C PHE A 54 -132.78 89.09 134.72
N TYR A 55 -132.63 88.85 136.06
CA TYR A 55 -133.67 88.81 137.17
C TYR A 55 -133.22 89.47 138.51
N THR A 56 -134.13 90.07 139.32
CA THR A 56 -133.86 90.79 140.62
C THR A 56 -134.94 90.57 141.72
N VAL A 57 -134.57 90.48 143.02
CA VAL A 57 -135.48 90.25 144.19
C VAL A 57 -135.23 91.23 145.37
N ARG A 58 -136.22 91.55 146.25
CA ARG A 58 -136.11 92.53 147.37
C ARG A 58 -136.93 92.18 148.65
N ASP A 59 -136.35 92.37 149.85
CA ASP A 59 -136.97 92.08 151.18
C ASP A 59 -137.70 93.28 151.83
N SER A 60 -138.37 93.07 152.99
CA SER A 60 -139.10 94.11 153.74
C SER A 60 -138.24 95.05 154.60
N ALA A 61 -136.95 94.73 154.79
CA ALA A 61 -135.98 95.62 155.41
C ALA A 61 -135.26 96.53 154.39
N GLY A 62 -135.39 96.24 153.09
CA GLY A 62 -134.90 97.02 151.95
C GLY A 62 -133.73 96.40 151.17
N TYR A 63 -133.23 95.20 151.51
CA TYR A 63 -132.11 94.54 150.83
C TYR A 63 -132.54 93.85 149.51
N SER A 64 -131.67 93.79 148.49
CA SER A 64 -131.97 93.20 147.17
C SER A 64 -130.80 92.41 146.54
N ASP A 65 -131.09 91.40 145.70
CA ASP A 65 -130.14 90.51 144.98
C ASP A 65 -130.56 90.25 143.51
N SER A 66 -129.62 89.92 142.59
CA SER A 66 -129.88 89.78 141.12
C SER A 66 -128.97 88.81 140.33
N LEU A 67 -129.40 88.32 139.13
CA LEU A 67 -128.77 87.27 138.29
C LEU A 67 -128.95 87.49 136.74
N GLY A 68 -127.99 87.14 135.84
CA GLY A 68 -128.11 87.19 134.34
C GLY A 68 -127.17 86.27 133.47
N PHE A 69 -127.42 86.08 132.14
CA PHE A 69 -126.70 85.15 131.16
C PHE A 69 -126.83 85.46 129.60
N THR A 70 -126.10 84.76 128.68
CA THR A 70 -125.89 85.06 127.19
C THR A 70 -125.97 83.85 126.17
N ILE A 71 -126.24 84.06 124.84
CA ILE A 71 -126.32 83.04 123.72
C ILE A 71 -125.58 83.48 122.39
N SER A 72 -124.88 82.62 121.59
CA SER A 72 -124.17 82.94 120.28
C SER A 72 -124.26 81.91 119.08
N VAL A 73 -124.05 82.26 117.77
CA VAL A 73 -124.17 81.37 116.53
C VAL A 73 -123.10 81.57 115.37
N VAL A 74 -122.55 80.53 114.64
CA VAL A 74 -121.48 80.57 113.53
C VAL A 74 -121.56 79.52 112.33
N ASP A 75 -120.79 79.67 111.20
CA ASP A 75 -120.69 78.80 109.95
C ASP A 75 -119.28 78.19 109.66
N THR A 76 -119.19 77.02 108.98
CA THR A 76 -117.97 76.19 108.80
C THR A 76 -117.86 75.32 107.51
N VAL A 77 -118.66 75.51 106.45
CA VAL A 77 -118.66 74.64 105.23
C VAL A 77 -117.86 75.24 104.06
N ALA A 78 -117.16 74.43 103.24
CA ALA A 78 -116.25 74.87 102.15
C ALA A 78 -116.73 74.54 100.71
N PRO A 79 -116.24 75.25 99.66
CA PRO A 79 -116.51 74.93 98.26
C PRO A 79 -115.91 73.59 97.79
N SER A 80 -116.44 73.01 96.71
CA SER A 80 -115.95 71.74 96.10
C SER A 80 -115.90 71.78 94.57
N PHE A 81 -114.79 71.32 93.94
CA PHE A 81 -114.67 71.18 92.47
C PHE A 81 -115.52 70.04 91.89
N VAL A 82 -116.05 70.23 90.67
CA VAL A 82 -116.91 69.25 89.97
C VAL A 82 -116.09 68.21 89.21
N ASP A 83 -114.99 68.61 88.55
CA ASP A 83 -114.07 67.72 87.81
C ASP A 83 -112.69 68.37 87.56
N CYS A 84 -111.64 67.55 87.36
CA CYS A 84 -110.22 67.94 87.22
C CYS A 84 -109.54 67.40 85.94
N GLN A 85 -108.66 68.19 85.30
CA GLN A 85 -107.84 67.74 84.14
C GLN A 85 -106.86 66.59 84.46
N MET A 86 -106.49 65.79 83.43
CA MET A 86 -105.50 64.69 83.52
C MET A 86 -104.12 65.06 82.94
N ASP A 87 -103.07 64.33 83.36
CA ASP A 87 -101.68 64.47 82.87
C ASP A 87 -101.51 64.17 81.36
N THR A 88 -100.57 64.85 80.68
CA THR A 88 -100.34 64.73 79.21
C THR A 88 -98.85 64.60 78.83
N VAL A 89 -98.50 63.77 77.82
CA VAL A 89 -97.13 63.60 77.27
C VAL A 89 -97.07 64.00 75.79
N LEU A 90 -96.01 64.71 75.37
CA LEU A 90 -95.78 65.27 74.04
C LEU A 90 -94.32 65.02 73.58
N TYR A 91 -94.06 65.13 72.26
CA TYR A 91 -92.72 64.91 71.67
C TYR A 91 -92.28 66.11 70.82
N THR A 92 -90.98 66.36 70.78
CA THR A 92 -90.36 67.33 69.87
C THR A 92 -90.48 66.90 68.41
N ASN A 93 -90.13 67.81 67.51
CA ASN A 93 -89.97 67.50 66.10
C ASN A 93 -88.61 68.03 65.61
N SER A 94 -88.24 67.69 64.37
CA SER A 94 -86.95 68.04 63.75
C SER A 94 -86.65 69.55 63.64
N THR A 95 -87.54 70.42 64.10
CA THR A 95 -87.40 71.88 64.00
C THR A 95 -87.63 72.65 65.31
N SER A 96 -88.03 71.99 66.41
CA SER A 96 -88.36 72.66 67.67
C SER A 96 -88.18 71.75 68.90
N CYS A 97 -87.50 72.27 69.92
CA CYS A 97 -87.18 71.59 71.18
C CYS A 97 -88.21 71.84 72.30
N GLY A 98 -89.49 71.82 71.95
CA GLY A 98 -90.62 72.01 72.86
C GLY A 98 -91.95 72.14 72.13
N VAL A 99 -93.06 72.08 72.87
CA VAL A 99 -94.42 71.96 72.34
C VAL A 99 -95.38 72.93 73.05
N HIS A 100 -96.26 73.59 72.31
CA HIS A 100 -97.36 74.39 72.90
C HIS A 100 -98.57 73.51 73.26
N PHE A 101 -99.18 73.72 74.44
CA PHE A 101 -100.33 72.94 74.91
C PHE A 101 -101.39 73.80 75.63
N SER A 102 -102.68 73.50 75.44
CA SER A 102 -103.82 74.22 76.05
C SER A 102 -104.89 73.26 76.60
N TRP A 103 -105.57 73.65 77.69
CA TRP A 103 -106.60 72.86 78.41
C TRP A 103 -107.91 73.65 78.68
N ALA A 104 -108.94 73.03 79.28
CA ALA A 104 -110.24 73.68 79.55
C ALA A 104 -110.38 74.25 80.99
N PRO A 105 -111.17 75.32 81.24
CA PRO A 105 -111.36 75.92 82.58
C PRO A 105 -111.99 74.96 83.62
N GLN A 106 -111.66 75.11 84.91
CA GLN A 106 -112.13 74.25 86.03
C GLN A 106 -113.24 74.94 86.87
N ILE A 107 -114.20 74.20 87.46
CA ILE A 107 -115.45 74.74 88.10
C ILE A 107 -115.76 74.07 89.48
N ALA A 108 -116.24 74.84 90.48
CA ALA A 108 -116.60 74.45 91.86
C ALA A 108 -117.96 75.05 92.39
N THR A 109 -118.54 74.50 93.48
CA THR A 109 -119.86 74.89 94.10
C THR A 109 -119.85 74.93 95.65
N ASP A 110 -120.71 75.74 96.30
CA ASP A 110 -120.83 75.94 97.78
C ASP A 110 -122.29 76.17 98.28
N ASN A 111 -122.57 76.13 99.60
CA ASN A 111 -123.92 76.16 100.20
C ASN A 111 -124.62 77.53 100.13
N CYS A 112 -123.99 78.59 100.62
CA CYS A 112 -124.61 79.90 100.84
C CYS A 112 -123.76 81.07 100.32
N ASP A 113 -122.51 80.82 99.90
CA ASP A 113 -121.55 81.85 99.55
C ASP A 113 -121.06 81.81 98.09
N SER A 114 -120.48 82.93 97.62
CA SER A 114 -119.89 83.07 96.27
C SER A 114 -118.41 82.67 96.22
N ILE A 115 -117.96 82.00 95.14
CA ILE A 115 -116.61 81.41 95.00
C ILE A 115 -115.66 82.25 94.12
N THR A 116 -114.37 82.33 94.48
CA THR A 116 -113.27 82.94 93.69
C THR A 116 -112.23 81.89 93.22
N TYR A 117 -111.64 82.03 92.02
CA TYR A 117 -110.64 81.10 91.44
C TYR A 117 -109.25 81.73 91.19
N ASP A 118 -108.17 80.95 91.30
CA ASP A 118 -106.77 81.31 90.95
C ASP A 118 -106.00 80.11 90.35
N GLN A 119 -105.00 80.31 89.48
CA GLN A 119 -104.24 79.23 88.81
C GLN A 119 -102.75 79.53 88.57
N SER A 120 -101.89 78.50 88.60
CA SER A 120 -100.43 78.64 88.51
C SER A 120 -99.88 78.95 87.11
N ASP A 121 -100.58 78.56 86.05
CA ASP A 121 -100.16 78.77 84.66
C ASP A 121 -101.32 79.15 83.74
N THR A 122 -101.00 79.78 82.60
CA THR A 122 -102.01 80.26 81.64
C THR A 122 -102.24 79.28 80.49
N LEU A 123 -103.44 79.34 79.90
CA LEU A 123 -103.83 78.48 78.78
C LEU A 123 -102.97 78.73 77.54
N GLY A 124 -102.32 77.69 76.97
CA GLY A 124 -101.61 77.76 75.68
C GLY A 124 -100.11 78.04 75.75
N THR A 125 -99.48 77.87 76.92
CA THR A 125 -98.04 78.10 77.13
C THR A 125 -97.17 77.10 76.36
N TYR A 126 -95.93 77.52 76.08
CA TYR A 126 -94.89 76.67 75.49
C TYR A 126 -94.21 75.86 76.60
N PHE A 127 -94.16 74.55 76.44
CA PHE A 127 -93.46 73.65 77.34
C PHE A 127 -92.16 73.16 76.68
N PRO A 128 -90.98 73.48 77.24
CA PRO A 128 -89.71 72.91 76.78
C PRO A 128 -89.62 71.41 77.13
N ILE A 129 -88.61 70.70 76.61
CA ILE A 129 -88.30 69.32 77.03
C ILE A 129 -88.18 69.26 78.57
N GLY A 130 -88.96 68.39 79.21
CA GLY A 130 -89.09 68.35 80.68
C GLY A 130 -90.48 67.98 81.16
N VAL A 131 -90.73 68.14 82.46
CA VAL A 131 -92.03 67.90 83.12
C VAL A 131 -92.46 69.17 83.87
N ASP A 132 -93.66 69.68 83.58
CA ASP A 132 -94.25 70.87 84.21
C ASP A 132 -95.57 70.52 84.93
N THR A 133 -95.89 71.16 86.07
CA THR A 133 -97.10 70.89 86.90
C THR A 133 -97.96 72.14 87.08
N ILE A 134 -99.27 72.03 86.86
CA ILE A 134 -100.26 73.11 86.91
C ILE A 134 -101.24 72.91 88.08
N MET A 135 -101.55 73.97 88.85
CA MET A 135 -102.50 73.97 89.99
C MET A 135 -103.60 75.04 89.85
N VAL A 136 -104.82 74.74 90.32
CA VAL A 136 -106.02 75.62 90.30
C VAL A 136 -106.74 75.59 91.67
N PHE A 137 -107.09 76.76 92.22
CA PHE A 137 -107.67 76.95 93.58
C PHE A 137 -109.08 77.57 93.54
N ALA A 138 -109.96 77.22 94.49
CA ALA A 138 -111.30 77.82 94.69
C ALA A 138 -111.56 78.19 96.18
N THR A 139 -112.16 79.34 96.51
CA THR A 139 -112.33 79.84 97.90
C THR A 139 -113.64 80.62 98.14
N ASP A 140 -114.29 80.43 99.30
CA ASP A 140 -115.48 81.18 99.77
C ASP A 140 -115.12 82.43 100.64
N PRO A 141 -116.07 83.36 100.92
CA PRO A 141 -115.89 84.55 101.76
C PRO A 141 -115.69 84.25 103.25
N SER A 142 -116.15 83.09 103.73
CA SER A 142 -115.95 82.60 105.09
C SER A 142 -114.52 82.07 105.31
N GLY A 143 -113.74 81.94 104.23
CA GLY A 143 -112.32 81.64 104.19
C GLY A 143 -112.00 80.16 103.92
N ASN A 144 -112.97 79.35 103.52
CA ASN A 144 -112.75 77.93 103.23
C ASN A 144 -112.43 77.71 101.74
N SER A 145 -111.60 76.71 101.40
CA SER A 145 -111.05 76.53 100.03
C SER A 145 -110.81 75.07 99.61
N ASP A 146 -110.77 74.82 98.29
CA ASP A 146 -110.45 73.52 97.63
C ASP A 146 -109.44 73.70 96.45
N THR A 147 -108.77 72.64 95.97
CA THR A 147 -107.66 72.70 94.96
C THR A 147 -107.61 71.50 93.99
N CYS A 148 -107.22 71.75 92.73
CA CYS A 148 -107.09 70.78 91.61
C CYS A 148 -105.71 70.90 90.89
N SER A 149 -105.07 69.80 90.42
CA SER A 149 -103.74 69.85 89.73
C SER A 149 -103.47 68.74 88.67
N PHE A 150 -102.63 69.00 87.64
CA PHE A 150 -102.18 68.05 86.59
C PHE A 150 -100.80 68.42 85.96
N THR A 151 -100.18 67.55 85.15
CA THR A 151 -98.82 67.71 84.58
C THR A 151 -98.72 67.59 83.04
N VAL A 152 -97.68 68.21 82.44
CA VAL A 152 -97.33 68.13 81.00
C VAL A 152 -95.86 67.69 80.85
N THR A 153 -95.57 66.63 80.09
CA THR A 153 -94.21 66.12 79.82
C THR A 153 -93.84 66.22 78.34
N VAL A 154 -92.65 66.74 78.00
CA VAL A 154 -92.13 66.82 76.62
C VAL A 154 -90.79 66.04 76.48
N MET A 155 -90.64 65.16 75.48
CA MET A 155 -89.44 64.34 75.24
C MET A 155 -88.90 64.46 73.80
N ASP A 156 -87.58 64.22 73.62
CA ASP A 156 -86.92 64.12 72.30
C ASP A 156 -86.35 62.71 72.06
N THR A 157 -86.50 62.22 70.83
CA THR A 157 -86.10 60.87 70.39
C THR A 157 -85.47 60.84 69.00
N LEU A 158 -85.18 62.00 68.39
CA LEU A 158 -84.60 62.08 67.04
C LEU A 158 -83.07 62.21 67.13
N ALA A 159 -82.33 61.42 66.34
CA ALA A 159 -80.87 61.52 66.26
C ALA A 159 -80.42 62.63 65.30
N PRO A 160 -79.20 63.20 65.49
CA PRO A 160 -78.60 64.13 64.52
C PRO A 160 -78.52 63.51 63.14
N PHE A 161 -78.69 64.33 62.09
CA PHE A 161 -78.61 63.85 60.71
C PHE A 161 -77.39 64.43 59.98
N GLY A 162 -76.54 63.55 59.43
CA GLY A 162 -75.33 63.92 58.68
C GLY A 162 -75.60 64.20 57.20
N SER A 163 -74.76 65.02 56.56
CA SER A 163 -74.83 65.29 55.11
C SER A 163 -74.82 63.99 54.27
N THR A 164 -75.71 63.90 53.28
CA THR A 164 -75.89 62.68 52.46
C THR A 164 -74.72 62.36 51.52
N ASN A 165 -73.77 63.28 51.33
CA ASN A 165 -72.61 63.06 50.46
C ASN A 165 -71.40 63.89 50.92
N PRO A 166 -70.56 63.38 51.84
CA PRO A 166 -69.37 64.09 52.26
C PRO A 166 -68.30 64.14 51.16
N ASP A 167 -67.52 65.23 51.12
CA ASP A 167 -66.42 65.41 50.15
C ASP A 167 -65.36 64.30 50.29
N THR A 168 -64.82 63.78 49.18
CA THR A 168 -63.62 62.93 49.19
C THR A 168 -62.37 63.75 49.50
N LEU A 169 -61.53 63.26 50.40
CA LEU A 169 -60.28 63.91 50.79
C LEU A 169 -59.10 63.31 50.02
N TYR A 170 -58.20 64.14 49.50
CA TYR A 170 -57.02 63.71 48.74
C TYR A 170 -55.74 64.20 49.40
N PHE A 171 -54.76 63.31 49.59
CA PHE A 171 -53.43 63.61 50.11
C PHE A 171 -52.35 62.89 49.29
N SER A 172 -51.12 63.35 49.41
CA SER A 172 -49.96 62.69 48.80
C SER A 172 -49.13 61.99 49.88
N SER A 173 -48.49 60.88 49.52
CA SER A 173 -47.50 60.18 50.35
C SER A 173 -46.38 61.13 50.79
N GLY A 174 -45.82 60.87 51.98
CA GLY A 174 -44.61 61.55 52.45
C GLY A 174 -43.34 60.94 51.85
N THR A 175 -42.20 61.63 52.01
CA THR A 175 -40.88 61.10 51.59
C THR A 175 -40.36 59.96 52.47
N ASP A 176 -40.87 59.86 53.70
CA ASP A 176 -40.33 58.97 54.74
C ASP A 176 -41.25 57.78 55.05
N PHE A 177 -42.47 57.75 54.49
CA PHE A 177 -43.45 56.69 54.67
C PHE A 177 -44.35 56.62 53.44
N CYS A 178 -44.63 55.40 52.95
CA CYS A 178 -45.55 55.17 51.84
C CYS A 178 -47.02 55.37 52.25
N GLY A 179 -47.39 56.62 52.52
CA GLY A 179 -48.69 57.03 53.05
C GLY A 179 -48.60 58.34 53.82
N ILE A 180 -49.59 58.58 54.68
CA ILE A 180 -49.62 59.71 55.62
C ILE A 180 -49.77 59.22 57.06
N VAL A 181 -49.19 59.96 58.01
CA VAL A 181 -49.43 59.78 59.44
C VAL A 181 -50.59 60.68 59.85
N SER A 182 -51.64 60.13 60.46
CA SER A 182 -52.92 60.82 60.67
C SER A 182 -52.80 62.03 61.61
N ASP A 183 -51.95 61.97 62.64
CA ASP A 183 -51.68 63.08 63.58
C ASP A 183 -51.13 64.35 62.90
N SER A 184 -50.68 64.24 61.65
CA SER A 184 -50.13 65.34 60.86
C SER A 184 -51.15 65.98 59.93
N VAL A 185 -52.40 65.48 59.91
CA VAL A 185 -53.41 65.82 58.92
C VAL A 185 -54.65 66.38 59.59
N ASN A 186 -55.05 67.59 59.17
CA ASN A 186 -56.29 68.22 59.63
C ASN A 186 -57.44 67.85 58.68
N TYR A 187 -58.25 66.88 59.06
CA TYR A 187 -59.40 66.42 58.26
C TYR A 187 -60.50 67.48 58.23
N LYS A 188 -61.13 67.66 57.07
CA LYS A 188 -62.29 68.54 56.93
C LYS A 188 -63.56 67.77 57.34
N GLU A 189 -64.13 68.11 58.48
CA GLU A 189 -65.32 67.45 59.04
C GLU A 189 -66.57 67.63 58.16
N PRO A 190 -67.46 66.62 58.06
CA PRO A 190 -68.73 66.73 57.35
C PRO A 190 -69.81 67.48 58.16
N SER A 191 -70.77 68.11 57.47
CA SER A 191 -71.85 68.88 58.10
C SER A 191 -72.93 68.02 58.75
N TRP A 192 -73.44 68.45 59.91
CA TRP A 192 -74.51 67.81 60.68
C TRP A 192 -75.66 68.78 60.99
N TYR A 193 -76.88 68.26 61.08
CA TYR A 193 -78.09 69.03 61.36
C TYR A 193 -78.83 68.44 62.56
N GLU A 194 -79.04 69.25 63.61
CA GLU A 194 -79.86 68.91 64.78
C GLU A 194 -80.45 70.20 65.40
N ALA A 195 -81.73 70.16 65.82
CA ALA A 195 -82.43 71.31 66.38
C ALA A 195 -82.15 71.47 67.89
N CYS A 196 -81.95 70.38 68.63
CA CYS A 196 -81.78 70.37 70.09
C CYS A 196 -80.32 70.36 70.57
N GLY A 197 -79.40 70.51 69.60
CA GLY A 197 -77.96 70.69 69.80
C GLY A 197 -77.18 69.38 69.75
N LEU A 198 -75.97 69.48 69.21
CA LEU A 198 -75.00 68.38 69.14
C LEU A 198 -74.12 68.38 70.39
N ASP A 199 -73.91 67.21 71.01
CA ASP A 199 -73.02 67.05 72.17
C ASP A 199 -71.59 66.69 71.73
N THR A 200 -71.44 65.65 70.90
CA THR A 200 -70.13 65.18 70.44
C THR A 200 -70.10 64.89 68.95
N LEU A 201 -68.96 65.23 68.32
CA LEU A 201 -68.59 64.85 66.95
C LEU A 201 -67.13 64.42 66.95
N TYR A 202 -66.86 63.21 66.47
CA TYR A 202 -65.50 62.71 66.28
C TYR A 202 -65.47 61.68 65.15
N HIS A 203 -64.27 61.35 64.69
CA HIS A 203 -64.04 60.26 63.77
C HIS A 203 -63.15 59.19 64.40
N LEU A 204 -63.29 57.96 63.91
CA LEU A 204 -62.32 56.90 64.18
C LEU A 204 -61.16 57.06 63.21
N ALA A 205 -59.95 57.32 63.72
CA ALA A 205 -58.75 57.38 62.92
C ALA A 205 -57.76 56.28 63.28
N ASP A 206 -57.17 55.68 62.25
CA ASP A 206 -55.95 54.89 62.38
C ASP A 206 -54.75 55.81 62.60
N SER A 207 -53.66 55.31 63.20
CA SER A 207 -52.44 56.11 63.45
C SER A 207 -51.72 56.55 62.16
N SER A 208 -51.98 55.86 61.05
CA SER A 208 -51.42 56.14 59.74
C SER A 208 -52.24 55.47 58.66
N TYR A 209 -52.31 56.08 57.49
CA TYR A 209 -52.95 55.52 56.31
C TYR A 209 -51.90 55.30 55.22
N PRO A 210 -51.70 54.06 54.72
CA PRO A 210 -50.80 53.83 53.60
C PRO A 210 -51.38 54.41 52.30
N ALA A 211 -50.56 54.54 51.25
CA ALA A 211 -51.04 54.93 49.92
C ALA A 211 -52.22 54.02 49.47
N GLY A 212 -53.28 54.63 48.93
CA GLY A 212 -54.53 53.95 48.59
C GLY A 212 -55.79 54.66 49.10
N THR A 213 -56.95 54.00 48.93
CA THR A 213 -58.27 54.52 49.32
C THR A 213 -58.74 53.90 50.64
N HIS A 214 -59.22 54.73 51.56
CA HIS A 214 -59.65 54.37 52.92
C HIS A 214 -60.98 55.03 53.29
N ASP A 215 -61.68 54.43 54.25
CA ASP A 215 -62.96 54.93 54.78
C ASP A 215 -62.75 55.60 56.15
N LEU A 216 -63.20 56.84 56.31
CA LEU A 216 -63.24 57.58 57.58
C LEU A 216 -64.67 57.58 58.14
N PHE A 217 -64.85 57.00 59.33
CA PHE A 217 -66.14 56.90 60.01
C PHE A 217 -66.33 58.06 61.00
N TRP A 218 -67.32 58.92 60.73
CA TRP A 218 -67.74 60.02 61.59
C TRP A 218 -68.96 59.63 62.42
N ILE A 219 -68.93 59.90 63.72
CA ILE A 219 -70.01 59.59 64.66
C ILE A 219 -70.43 60.90 65.36
N ALA A 220 -71.73 61.17 65.37
CA ALA A 220 -72.31 62.34 66.02
C ALA A 220 -73.39 61.93 67.04
N THR A 221 -73.42 62.59 68.19
CA THR A 221 -74.38 62.35 69.28
C THR A 221 -75.03 63.66 69.72
N ASP A 222 -76.35 63.67 69.90
CA ASP A 222 -77.06 64.84 70.47
C ASP A 222 -76.97 64.91 72.00
N ASN A 223 -77.46 66.02 72.56
CA ASN A 223 -77.52 66.25 74.00
C ASN A 223 -78.42 65.27 74.78
N GLN A 224 -79.25 64.48 74.09
CA GLN A 224 -80.19 63.52 74.68
C GLN A 224 -79.66 62.08 74.57
N GLY A 225 -78.52 61.88 73.91
CA GLY A 225 -77.83 60.61 73.75
C GLY A 225 -78.21 59.84 72.48
N ASN A 226 -78.94 60.45 71.54
CA ASN A 226 -79.24 59.82 70.25
C ASN A 226 -78.06 60.00 69.29
N THR A 227 -77.70 58.93 68.55
CA THR A 227 -76.47 58.89 67.74
C THR A 227 -76.74 58.52 66.29
N ASP A 228 -75.99 59.10 65.35
CA ASP A 228 -75.92 58.68 63.94
C ASP A 228 -74.48 58.73 63.40
N SER A 229 -74.21 58.09 62.26
CA SER A 229 -72.86 57.98 61.69
C SER A 229 -72.85 58.06 60.15
N ILE A 230 -71.78 58.63 59.56
CA ILE A 230 -71.56 58.69 58.11
C ILE A 230 -70.11 58.32 57.74
N VAL A 231 -69.89 57.90 56.50
CA VAL A 231 -68.57 57.52 55.97
C VAL A 231 -68.08 58.56 54.96
N GLN A 232 -66.82 59.00 55.10
CA GLN A 232 -66.12 59.90 54.18
C GLN A 232 -64.91 59.18 53.56
N ILE A 233 -64.69 59.32 52.26
CA ILE A 233 -63.58 58.64 51.56
C ILE A 233 -62.29 59.47 51.66
N LEU A 234 -61.17 58.80 51.98
CA LEU A 234 -59.80 59.33 52.01
C LEU A 234 -58.95 58.63 50.94
N VAL A 235 -58.32 59.37 50.04
CA VAL A 235 -57.43 58.84 48.99
C VAL A 235 -56.02 59.39 49.18
N ILE A 236 -55.02 58.50 49.17
CA ILE A 236 -53.60 58.86 49.29
C ILE A 236 -52.85 58.39 48.05
N GLU A 237 -52.29 59.33 47.30
CA GLU A 237 -51.56 59.08 46.06
C GLU A 237 -50.05 59.16 46.27
N ASP A 238 -49.30 58.28 45.60
CA ASP A 238 -47.83 58.34 45.60
C ASP A 238 -47.31 59.08 44.37
N LEU A 239 -46.57 60.17 44.62
CA LEU A 239 -45.98 61.04 43.60
C LEU A 239 -44.45 61.12 43.70
N VAL A 240 -43.84 60.38 44.62
CA VAL A 240 -42.38 60.35 44.78
C VAL A 240 -41.82 59.41 43.72
N LYS A 241 -40.74 59.82 43.04
CA LYS A 241 -40.08 58.99 42.03
C LYS A 241 -39.03 58.08 42.70
N PRO A 242 -38.75 56.90 42.11
CA PRO A 242 -37.66 56.05 42.55
C PRO A 242 -36.30 56.75 42.40
N GLU A 243 -35.41 56.58 43.38
CA GLU A 243 -34.04 57.08 43.33
C GLU A 243 -33.13 56.06 42.63
N ILE A 244 -32.35 56.49 41.64
CA ILE A 244 -31.47 55.63 40.85
C ILE A 244 -30.00 55.97 41.09
N TYR A 245 -29.19 54.95 41.40
CA TYR A 245 -27.73 55.00 41.44
C TYR A 245 -27.16 54.34 40.18
N CYS A 246 -26.43 55.11 39.37
CA CYS A 246 -25.71 54.60 38.19
C CYS A 246 -24.24 54.25 38.51
N PRO A 247 -23.63 53.30 37.77
CA PRO A 247 -22.18 53.13 37.72
C PRO A 247 -21.45 54.40 37.23
N ALA A 248 -20.12 54.42 37.34
CA ALA A 248 -19.29 55.56 36.88
C ALA A 248 -19.54 55.93 35.40
N ASP A 249 -19.34 57.21 35.06
CA ASP A 249 -19.70 57.77 33.73
C ASP A 249 -19.16 56.97 32.54
N THR A 250 -17.92 56.45 32.59
CA THR A 250 -17.39 55.54 31.56
C THR A 250 -16.66 54.36 32.19
N LEU A 251 -17.00 53.14 31.75
CA LEU A 251 -16.32 51.89 32.09
C LEU A 251 -15.49 51.41 30.90
N PHE A 252 -14.23 51.04 31.14
CA PHE A 252 -13.31 50.59 30.09
C PHE A 252 -13.12 49.07 30.13
N PHE A 253 -13.27 48.42 28.99
CA PHE A 253 -13.01 47.01 28.78
C PHE A 253 -12.01 46.83 27.64
N THR A 254 -11.19 45.79 27.72
CA THR A 254 -10.32 45.39 26.61
C THR A 254 -10.95 44.23 25.86
N ALA A 255 -10.93 44.29 24.53
CA ALA A 255 -11.43 43.20 23.71
C ALA A 255 -10.72 41.88 24.01
N ASN A 256 -11.43 40.75 23.98
CA ASN A 256 -10.79 39.44 24.03
C ASN A 256 -9.89 39.27 22.78
N PRO A 257 -8.63 38.81 22.92
CA PRO A 257 -7.77 38.50 21.76
C PRO A 257 -8.42 37.55 20.74
N ASP A 258 -9.40 36.75 21.18
CA ASP A 258 -10.02 35.68 20.40
C ASP A 258 -11.41 36.04 19.86
N SER A 259 -11.94 37.24 20.17
CA SER A 259 -13.29 37.62 19.75
C SER A 259 -13.48 39.12 19.64
N SER A 260 -14.14 39.55 18.56
CA SER A 260 -14.58 40.94 18.34
C SER A 260 -15.69 41.39 19.29
N TRP A 261 -16.16 40.51 20.17
CA TRP A 261 -17.21 40.72 21.15
C TRP A 261 -16.69 40.42 22.56
N THR A 262 -16.92 41.32 23.49
CA THR A 262 -16.48 41.20 24.87
C THR A 262 -17.66 41.24 25.81
N GLN A 263 -17.69 40.29 26.75
CA GLN A 263 -18.70 40.28 27.79
C GLN A 263 -18.45 41.45 28.73
N VAL A 264 -19.44 42.32 28.86
CA VAL A 264 -19.34 43.49 29.74
C VAL A 264 -20.16 43.25 30.99
N THR A 265 -19.53 43.46 32.14
CA THR A 265 -20.20 43.35 33.45
C THR A 265 -19.93 44.59 34.27
N TRP A 266 -20.97 45.13 34.89
CA TRP A 266 -20.86 46.30 35.76
C TRP A 266 -21.50 46.02 37.12
N SER A 267 -21.24 46.91 38.08
CA SER A 267 -21.84 46.84 39.41
C SER A 267 -22.06 48.26 39.93
N GLY A 268 -22.95 48.42 40.90
CA GLY A 268 -23.29 49.72 41.47
C GLY A 268 -24.55 50.35 40.85
N ASP A 269 -25.20 49.68 39.90
CA ASP A 269 -26.55 49.97 39.45
C ASP A 269 -27.57 49.49 40.49
N SER A 270 -28.31 50.42 41.09
CA SER A 270 -29.41 50.09 41.99
C SER A 270 -30.51 51.15 41.91
N ALA A 271 -31.75 50.72 42.15
CA ALA A 271 -32.89 51.60 42.26
C ALA A 271 -33.59 51.31 43.58
N TRP A 272 -34.02 52.37 44.27
CA TRP A 272 -34.70 52.25 45.54
C TRP A 272 -35.88 53.23 45.61
N ASP A 273 -37.00 52.73 46.12
CA ASP A 273 -38.20 53.52 46.38
C ASP A 273 -38.90 52.97 47.62
N ILE A 274 -39.43 53.87 48.44
CA ILE A 274 -40.05 53.52 49.72
C ILE A 274 -41.46 52.91 49.57
N CYS A 275 -42.18 53.24 48.49
CA CYS A 275 -43.43 52.62 48.04
C CYS A 275 -43.21 51.39 47.15
N GLY A 276 -41.94 51.11 46.85
CA GLY A 276 -41.46 49.92 46.18
C GLY A 276 -41.32 50.09 44.68
N ILE A 277 -40.37 49.34 44.12
CA ILE A 277 -40.04 49.35 42.69
C ILE A 277 -40.90 48.31 41.95
N SER A 278 -41.57 48.75 40.89
CA SER A 278 -42.30 47.88 39.96
C SER A 278 -41.37 47.21 38.98
N ASN A 279 -40.49 48.02 38.38
CA ASN A 279 -39.57 47.55 37.36
C ASN A 279 -38.31 48.41 37.32
N ALA A 280 -37.14 47.79 37.21
CA ALA A 280 -35.88 48.45 36.95
C ALA A 280 -35.10 47.64 35.92
N TYR A 281 -34.64 48.29 34.85
CA TYR A 281 -33.97 47.63 33.74
C TYR A 281 -33.06 48.57 32.96
N THR A 282 -32.03 48.01 32.35
CA THR A 282 -31.06 48.71 31.51
C THR A 282 -31.34 48.45 30.02
N THR A 283 -30.87 49.34 29.13
CA THR A 283 -30.97 49.13 27.66
C THR A 283 -30.16 47.94 27.15
N LEU A 284 -29.17 47.51 27.94
CA LEU A 284 -28.36 46.33 27.73
C LEU A 284 -28.33 45.51 29.01
N THR A 285 -28.49 44.19 28.93
CA THR A 285 -28.46 43.34 30.12
C THR A 285 -27.03 43.27 30.66
N ASN A 286 -26.87 43.39 31.98
CA ASN A 286 -25.56 43.21 32.61
C ASN A 286 -25.06 41.78 32.35
N GLY A 287 -23.87 41.66 31.73
CA GLY A 287 -23.32 40.40 31.24
C GLY A 287 -23.57 40.11 29.76
N ASP A 288 -24.19 41.01 29.00
CA ASP A 288 -24.28 40.91 27.54
C ASP A 288 -22.90 41.15 26.87
N TYR A 289 -22.79 40.72 25.62
CA TYR A 289 -21.61 40.92 24.81
C TYR A 289 -21.77 42.14 23.91
N LEU A 290 -20.77 43.02 23.90
CA LEU A 290 -20.69 44.18 23.01
C LEU A 290 -19.47 44.07 22.09
N PRO A 291 -19.55 44.54 20.84
CA PRO A 291 -18.39 44.59 19.97
C PRO A 291 -17.47 45.75 20.36
N ILE A 292 -16.27 45.79 19.80
CA ILE A 292 -15.32 46.91 19.97
C ILE A 292 -16.01 48.25 19.61
N GLY A 293 -15.87 49.26 20.48
CA GLY A 293 -16.50 50.58 20.30
C GLY A 293 -17.04 51.19 21.59
N PHE A 294 -17.75 52.31 21.44
CA PHE A 294 -18.26 53.12 22.54
C PHE A 294 -19.80 53.08 22.59
N PHE A 295 -20.36 52.63 23.71
CA PHE A 295 -21.80 52.36 23.87
C PHE A 295 -22.39 53.11 25.06
N LYS A 296 -23.57 53.70 24.85
CA LYS A 296 -24.37 54.34 25.91
C LYS A 296 -25.38 53.34 26.47
N ILE A 297 -25.37 53.16 27.78
CA ILE A 297 -26.34 52.33 28.50
C ILE A 297 -27.26 53.25 29.30
N ASP A 298 -28.58 53.11 29.13
CA ASP A 298 -29.58 53.83 29.92
C ASP A 298 -30.18 52.87 30.95
N PHE A 299 -30.28 53.31 32.20
CA PHE A 299 -30.91 52.59 33.31
C PHE A 299 -32.21 53.28 33.72
N PHE A 300 -33.32 52.56 33.59
CA PHE A 300 -34.67 53.03 33.92
C PHE A 300 -35.16 52.34 35.19
N ALA A 301 -35.83 53.09 36.06
CA ALA A 301 -36.59 52.53 37.18
C ALA A 301 -37.95 53.20 37.30
N TYR A 302 -38.96 52.39 37.63
CA TYR A 302 -40.34 52.78 37.85
C TYR A 302 -40.84 52.19 39.17
N ASP A 303 -41.51 53.01 39.97
CA ASP A 303 -42.20 52.54 41.17
C ASP A 303 -43.52 51.80 40.82
N ASN A 304 -44.17 51.24 41.84
CA ASN A 304 -45.47 50.56 41.74
C ASN A 304 -46.63 51.46 41.30
N ASN A 305 -46.44 52.77 41.38
CA ASN A 305 -47.45 53.79 41.12
C ASN A 305 -47.24 54.46 39.74
N GLY A 306 -46.19 54.08 39.02
CA GLY A 306 -45.88 54.50 37.66
C GLY A 306 -44.98 55.73 37.56
N ASN A 307 -44.43 56.25 38.67
CA ASN A 307 -43.44 57.31 38.60
C ASN A 307 -42.09 56.72 38.22
N GLY A 308 -41.38 57.36 37.29
CA GLY A 308 -40.12 56.85 36.74
C GLY A 308 -39.00 57.86 36.72
N ASP A 309 -37.78 57.34 36.85
CA ASP A 309 -36.52 58.07 36.71
C ASP A 309 -35.54 57.35 35.77
N THR A 310 -34.48 58.02 35.33
CA THR A 310 -33.50 57.45 34.39
C THR A 310 -32.11 58.04 34.58
N CYS A 311 -31.07 57.21 34.55
CA CYS A 311 -29.68 57.64 34.44
C CYS A 311 -28.95 56.92 33.30
N SER A 312 -27.78 57.41 32.88
CA SER A 312 -26.99 56.81 31.79
C SER A 312 -25.52 56.69 32.19
N PHE A 313 -24.85 55.65 31.69
CA PHE A 313 -23.39 55.50 31.75
C PHE A 313 -22.87 54.94 30.41
N TYR A 314 -21.55 54.98 30.21
CA TYR A 314 -20.92 54.57 28.97
C TYR A 314 -20.00 53.38 29.18
N ILE A 315 -19.87 52.56 28.14
CA ILE A 315 -18.92 51.45 28.05
C ILE A 315 -18.04 51.69 26.84
N ASP A 316 -16.72 51.73 27.05
CA ASP A 316 -15.71 51.83 26.01
C ASP A 316 -14.93 50.51 25.90
N ILE A 317 -14.91 49.91 24.72
CA ILE A 317 -14.21 48.66 24.45
C ILE A 317 -13.09 48.95 23.46
N GLU A 318 -11.86 48.94 23.95
CA GLU A 318 -10.66 49.20 23.15
C GLU A 318 -10.00 47.91 22.66
N ASP A 319 -9.42 47.99 21.47
CA ASP A 319 -8.54 46.97 20.94
C ASP A 319 -7.09 47.26 21.31
N THR A 320 -6.46 46.30 21.98
CA THR A 320 -5.07 46.43 22.47
C THR A 320 -4.22 45.23 22.10
N THR A 321 -4.76 44.31 21.30
CA THR A 321 -4.12 43.05 20.94
C THR A 321 -3.62 43.12 19.51
N ALA A 322 -2.34 42.83 19.29
CA ALA A 322 -1.82 42.71 17.94
C ALA A 322 -2.42 41.47 17.25
N PRO A 323 -2.70 41.55 15.93
CA PRO A 323 -3.13 40.39 15.14
C PRO A 323 -2.14 39.25 15.23
N GLU A 324 -2.62 38.00 15.30
CA GLU A 324 -1.77 36.81 15.45
C GLU A 324 -1.90 35.88 14.24
N PHE A 325 -0.78 35.40 13.70
CA PHE A 325 -0.81 34.31 12.73
C PHE A 325 -1.01 32.95 13.44
N ILE A 326 -2.12 32.26 13.16
CA ILE A 326 -2.44 30.95 13.77
C ILE A 326 -2.02 29.75 12.90
N SER A 327 -1.54 29.98 11.69
CA SER A 327 -1.00 28.94 10.82
C SER A 327 0.52 28.90 10.92
N THR A 328 1.09 27.73 11.20
CA THR A 328 2.53 27.51 11.06
C THR A 328 2.85 27.22 9.60
N LEU A 329 3.40 28.21 8.88
CA LEU A 329 4.08 27.97 7.62
C LEU A 329 5.50 27.53 7.94
N GLY A 330 5.83 26.27 7.63
CA GLY A 330 7.17 25.73 7.84
C GLY A 330 8.09 26.05 6.67
N ASP A 331 9.39 26.11 6.96
CA ASP A 331 10.41 26.12 5.92
C ASP A 331 10.23 24.90 5.01
N THR A 332 10.28 25.13 3.70
CA THR A 332 10.09 24.09 2.69
C THR A 332 11.33 23.95 1.84
N THR A 333 11.86 22.74 1.74
CA THR A 333 12.93 22.41 0.80
C THR A 333 12.33 21.74 -0.43
N LEU A 334 12.66 22.27 -1.61
CA LEU A 334 12.23 21.75 -2.90
C LEU A 334 13.47 21.38 -3.73
N PHE A 335 13.29 20.41 -4.61
CA PHE A 335 14.36 19.87 -5.43
C PHE A 335 14.09 20.19 -6.90
N THR A 336 15.10 20.71 -7.59
CA THR A 336 15.06 20.88 -9.05
C THR A 336 15.01 19.53 -9.75
N THR A 337 14.56 19.55 -11.01
CA THR A 337 14.67 18.40 -11.92
C THR A 337 15.77 18.69 -12.93
N ALA A 338 16.31 17.65 -13.57
CA ALA A 338 17.37 17.78 -14.58
C ALA A 338 17.06 18.83 -15.67
N ASP A 339 15.79 19.02 -16.02
CA ASP A 339 15.35 19.93 -17.10
C ASP A 339 14.82 21.31 -16.63
N SER A 340 14.84 21.64 -15.32
CA SER A 340 14.28 22.91 -14.84
C SER A 340 14.99 23.48 -13.62
N CYS A 341 15.59 24.67 -13.79
CA CYS A 341 16.29 25.43 -12.74
C CYS A 341 15.36 26.22 -11.82
N SER A 342 14.06 25.95 -11.89
CA SER A 342 13.06 26.52 -11.01
C SER A 342 11.97 25.51 -10.69
N VAL A 343 11.43 25.58 -9.47
CA VAL A 343 10.34 24.72 -9.01
C VAL A 343 9.10 25.57 -8.81
N PHE A 344 7.99 25.17 -9.44
CA PHE A 344 6.69 25.77 -9.17
C PHE A 344 6.17 25.26 -7.83
N TYR A 345 5.90 26.17 -6.91
CA TYR A 345 5.36 25.83 -5.61
C TYR A 345 4.18 26.72 -5.26
N THR A 346 3.13 26.11 -4.73
CA THR A 346 1.94 26.78 -4.22
C THR A 346 1.86 26.52 -2.74
N TRP A 347 1.61 27.57 -1.95
CA TRP A 347 1.41 27.46 -0.50
C TRP A 347 0.04 27.99 -0.10
N ALA A 348 -0.42 27.61 1.08
CA ALA A 348 -1.61 28.22 1.67
C ALA A 348 -1.25 29.62 2.19
N GLN A 349 -2.10 30.62 1.92
CA GLN A 349 -1.94 31.91 2.59
C GLN A 349 -2.08 31.73 4.11
N PRO A 350 -1.25 32.41 4.92
CA PRO A 350 -1.33 32.27 6.36
C PRO A 350 -2.67 32.81 6.88
N ILE A 351 -3.23 32.13 7.88
CA ILE A 351 -4.50 32.49 8.49
C ILE A 351 -4.20 33.45 9.64
N VAL A 352 -4.78 34.65 9.56
CA VAL A 352 -4.73 35.65 10.62
C VAL A 352 -5.91 35.40 11.55
N LYS A 353 -5.62 35.28 12.85
CA LYS A 353 -6.60 35.41 13.91
C LYS A 353 -6.52 36.84 14.41
N GLU A 354 -7.63 37.54 14.28
CA GLU A 354 -7.74 38.93 14.66
C GLU A 354 -9.16 39.20 15.15
N ASN A 355 -9.27 39.99 16.21
CA ASN A 355 -10.53 40.37 16.85
C ASN A 355 -11.16 41.63 16.20
N SER A 356 -10.49 42.27 15.23
CA SER A 356 -11.03 43.37 14.42
C SER A 356 -11.20 42.98 12.93
N THR A 357 -12.18 43.56 12.23
CA THR A 357 -12.36 43.31 10.77
C THR A 357 -11.51 44.23 9.88
N ASN A 358 -10.74 45.15 10.48
CA ASN A 358 -10.00 46.21 9.79
C ASN A 358 -8.50 46.03 9.99
N TYR A 359 -7.90 45.11 9.22
CA TYR A 359 -6.45 44.93 9.15
C TYR A 359 -5.99 44.92 7.70
N THR A 360 -4.71 45.21 7.49
CA THR A 360 -4.05 45.13 6.18
C THR A 360 -2.96 44.07 6.22
N THR A 361 -2.93 43.20 5.21
CA THR A 361 -1.85 42.22 5.02
C THR A 361 -0.93 42.68 3.91
N GLN A 362 0.33 42.91 4.25
CA GLN A 362 1.41 43.19 3.31
C GLN A 362 2.27 41.93 3.14
N THR A 363 2.67 41.67 1.91
CA THR A 363 3.62 40.58 1.61
C THR A 363 4.57 41.03 0.51
N ASN A 364 5.78 40.48 0.52
CA ASN A 364 6.73 40.63 -0.57
C ASN A 364 6.45 39.71 -1.76
N ALA A 365 5.41 38.86 -1.69
CA ALA A 365 4.96 37.97 -2.76
C ALA A 365 3.63 38.44 -3.38
N ILE A 366 3.53 38.47 -4.70
CA ILE A 366 2.35 39.00 -5.41
C ILE A 366 1.15 38.03 -5.35
N VAL A 367 1.40 36.72 -5.20
CA VAL A 367 0.40 35.62 -5.13
C VAL A 367 0.96 34.42 -4.33
N PRO A 368 0.11 33.52 -3.77
CA PRO A 368 0.56 32.34 -3.00
C PRO A 368 1.04 31.18 -3.89
N ASN A 369 1.68 31.52 -5.01
CA ASN A 369 2.32 30.58 -5.91
C ASN A 369 3.44 31.28 -6.67
N GLY A 370 4.40 30.51 -7.19
CA GLY A 370 5.46 31.05 -8.01
C GLY A 370 6.46 30.00 -8.44
N ASN A 371 7.29 30.37 -9.43
CA ASN A 371 8.49 29.62 -9.78
C ASN A 371 9.66 30.17 -8.96
N PHE A 372 10.27 29.32 -8.15
CA PHE A 372 11.44 29.66 -7.35
C PHE A 372 12.68 29.09 -8.01
N ALA A 373 13.63 29.95 -8.37
CA ALA A 373 14.95 29.53 -8.84
C ALA A 373 15.78 28.92 -7.70
N ILE A 374 16.89 28.24 -8.02
CA ILE A 374 17.83 27.73 -7.00
C ILE A 374 18.25 28.84 -6.02
N GLY A 375 18.29 28.49 -4.73
CA GLY A 375 18.62 29.40 -3.64
C GLY A 375 17.51 29.48 -2.60
N THR A 376 17.75 30.32 -1.59
CA THR A 376 16.81 30.53 -0.49
C THR A 376 15.98 31.78 -0.75
N HIS A 377 14.67 31.60 -0.86
CA HIS A 377 13.70 32.68 -1.02
C HIS A 377 12.97 32.87 0.28
N THR A 378 13.05 34.08 0.86
CA THR A 378 12.34 34.41 2.10
C THR A 378 11.02 35.08 1.75
N ILE A 379 9.92 34.43 2.13
CA ILE A 379 8.59 35.00 2.03
C ILE A 379 8.19 35.47 3.41
N TYR A 380 7.77 36.72 3.52
CA TYR A 380 7.23 37.25 4.76
C TYR A 380 5.85 37.86 4.53
N TYR A 381 4.99 37.67 5.52
CA TYR A 381 3.70 38.30 5.65
C TYR A 381 3.75 39.18 6.89
N THR A 382 3.31 40.41 6.73
CA THR A 382 3.10 41.35 7.82
C THR A 382 1.63 41.69 7.84
N VAL A 383 0.99 41.49 8.99
CA VAL A 383 -0.38 41.95 9.21
C VAL A 383 -0.35 43.11 10.19
N THR A 384 -1.08 44.17 9.87
CA THR A 384 -1.18 45.37 10.70
C THR A 384 -2.64 45.75 10.85
N ASP A 385 -3.09 45.88 12.09
CA ASP A 385 -4.45 46.32 12.41
C ASP A 385 -4.63 47.84 12.19
N ALA A 386 -5.85 48.33 12.40
CA ALA A 386 -6.18 49.76 12.28
C ALA A 386 -5.60 50.63 13.42
N ALA A 387 -5.23 50.03 14.56
CA ALA A 387 -4.61 50.72 15.70
C ALA A 387 -3.08 50.85 15.53
N GLY A 388 -2.50 50.16 14.55
CA GLY A 388 -1.08 50.18 14.20
C GLY A 388 -0.24 49.07 14.85
N TYR A 389 -0.85 48.09 15.52
CA TYR A 389 -0.12 46.93 16.01
C TYR A 389 0.05 45.92 14.88
N SER A 390 1.20 45.24 14.85
CA SER A 390 1.53 44.31 13.78
C SER A 390 2.24 43.07 14.27
N ASP A 391 1.97 41.96 13.57
CA ASP A 391 2.72 40.72 13.67
C ASP A 391 3.28 40.33 12.30
N SER A 392 4.36 39.56 12.31
CA SER A 392 5.03 39.11 11.10
C SER A 392 5.40 37.64 11.20
N ILE A 393 4.99 36.87 10.21
CA ILE A 393 5.45 35.49 10.01
C ILE A 393 6.25 35.41 8.72
N GLY A 394 7.34 34.66 8.77
CA GLY A 394 8.18 34.38 7.62
C GLY A 394 8.49 32.90 7.54
N PHE A 395 8.64 32.41 6.31
CA PHE A 395 9.16 31.08 6.04
C PHE A 395 10.09 31.17 4.82
N THR A 396 10.98 30.20 4.73
CA THR A 396 11.89 30.08 3.60
C THR A 396 11.45 28.97 2.66
N ILE A 397 11.55 29.24 1.37
CA ILE A 397 11.52 28.22 0.33
C ILE A 397 12.96 28.07 -0.14
N THR A 398 13.57 26.95 0.20
CA THR A 398 14.92 26.63 -0.25
C THR A 398 14.82 25.66 -1.42
N VAL A 399 15.21 26.12 -2.61
CA VAL A 399 15.34 25.26 -3.78
C VAL A 399 16.80 24.84 -3.89
N ILE A 400 17.06 23.54 -3.75
CA ILE A 400 18.41 22.97 -3.89
C ILE A 400 18.47 22.02 -5.07
N ASP A 401 19.65 22.00 -5.70
CA ASP A 401 19.97 21.03 -6.74
C ASP A 401 20.51 19.74 -6.11
N GLN A 402 19.89 18.62 -6.44
CA GLN A 402 20.28 17.28 -5.99
C GLN A 402 20.31 16.27 -7.13
N VAL A 403 20.26 16.76 -8.37
CA VAL A 403 20.25 15.93 -9.57
C VAL A 403 21.53 16.22 -10.32
N GLY A 404 22.16 15.18 -10.87
CA GLY A 404 23.31 15.37 -11.74
C GLY A 404 22.94 16.14 -13.02
N PRO A 405 23.94 16.61 -13.76
CA PRO A 405 23.73 17.45 -14.94
C PRO A 405 22.95 16.75 -16.05
N ALA A 406 22.06 17.47 -16.74
CA ALA A 406 21.39 16.95 -17.93
C ALA A 406 22.37 16.81 -19.10
N LEU A 407 22.66 15.56 -19.49
CA LEU A 407 23.64 15.24 -20.53
C LEU A 407 23.00 15.18 -21.92
N TYR A 408 23.49 16.03 -22.82
CA TYR A 408 23.17 15.98 -24.24
C TYR A 408 24.43 15.57 -25.01
N ALA A 409 24.35 14.50 -25.80
CA ALA A 409 25.48 13.96 -26.53
C ALA A 409 25.21 13.83 -28.03
N ASN A 410 26.22 14.10 -28.85
CA ASN A 410 26.21 13.84 -30.28
C ASN A 410 26.85 12.47 -30.55
N SER A 411 26.23 11.67 -31.42
CA SER A 411 26.90 10.50 -32.00
C SER A 411 28.16 10.92 -32.74
N GLN A 412 29.24 10.16 -32.60
CA GLN A 412 30.54 10.48 -33.23
C GLN A 412 30.92 9.44 -34.27
N SER A 413 31.59 9.90 -35.33
CA SER A 413 32.19 9.04 -36.34
C SER A 413 33.69 9.28 -36.36
N LEU A 414 34.46 8.23 -36.09
CA LEU A 414 35.92 8.25 -36.06
C LEU A 414 36.48 7.36 -37.17
N THR A 415 37.57 7.81 -37.78
CA THR A 415 38.36 7.00 -38.71
C THR A 415 39.72 6.77 -38.10
N LEU A 416 40.16 5.51 -38.03
CA LEU A 416 41.49 5.17 -37.51
C LEU A 416 42.60 5.79 -38.39
N ASP A 417 43.68 6.23 -37.75
CA ASP A 417 44.90 6.68 -38.42
C ASP A 417 45.73 5.51 -38.97
N SER A 418 46.87 5.78 -39.58
CA SER A 418 47.75 4.75 -40.15
C SER A 418 48.39 3.81 -39.11
N ASN A 419 48.35 4.17 -37.83
CA ASN A 419 48.88 3.37 -36.72
C ASN A 419 47.77 2.57 -36.01
N GLY A 420 46.50 2.75 -36.43
CA GLY A 420 45.34 2.07 -35.89
C GLY A 420 44.68 2.79 -34.73
N PHE A 421 44.88 4.10 -34.57
CA PHE A 421 44.31 4.88 -33.48
C PHE A 421 43.31 5.94 -33.96
N ALA A 422 42.28 6.17 -33.16
CA ALA A 422 41.49 7.39 -33.20
C ALA A 422 41.22 7.88 -31.78
N SER A 423 41.12 9.20 -31.62
CA SER A 423 40.83 9.82 -30.32
C SER A 423 39.45 10.46 -30.31
N LEU A 424 38.68 10.18 -29.26
CA LEU A 424 37.45 10.87 -28.94
C LEU A 424 37.73 11.95 -27.91
N THR A 425 37.12 13.12 -28.07
CA THR A 425 37.25 14.21 -27.09
C THR A 425 35.90 14.47 -26.43
N VAL A 426 35.94 14.84 -25.16
CA VAL A 426 34.74 15.24 -24.39
C VAL A 426 33.97 16.35 -25.11
N THR A 427 34.68 17.31 -25.70
CA THR A 427 34.09 18.41 -26.49
C THR A 427 33.43 17.96 -27.77
N GLY A 428 33.90 16.89 -28.41
CA GLY A 428 33.26 16.32 -29.59
C GLY A 428 31.93 15.63 -29.25
N VAL A 429 31.89 14.95 -28.10
CA VAL A 429 30.69 14.25 -27.61
C VAL A 429 29.64 15.20 -27.07
N ASN A 430 30.05 16.19 -26.27
CA ASN A 430 29.12 17.09 -25.59
C ASN A 430 28.31 17.95 -26.59
N ASN A 431 26.98 17.91 -26.48
CA ASN A 431 26.04 18.66 -27.30
C ASN A 431 25.26 19.68 -26.48
N ASN A 432 25.97 20.62 -25.84
CA ASN A 432 25.40 21.62 -24.93
C ASN A 432 24.71 20.98 -23.71
N SER A 433 25.36 20.03 -23.03
CA SER A 433 24.93 19.59 -21.70
C SER A 433 24.82 20.80 -20.77
N THR A 434 23.77 20.81 -19.95
CA THR A 434 23.47 21.93 -19.06
C THR A 434 23.14 21.43 -17.67
N ASP A 435 23.41 22.26 -16.68
CA ASP A 435 23.01 22.02 -15.31
C ASP A 435 22.66 23.35 -14.63
N CYS A 436 21.77 23.28 -13.64
CA CYS A 436 21.24 24.45 -12.97
C CYS A 436 22.18 24.98 -11.89
N SER A 437 22.89 24.09 -11.19
CA SER A 437 24.01 24.45 -10.30
C SER A 437 25.33 24.68 -11.05
N GLY A 438 25.37 24.29 -12.33
CA GLY A 438 26.53 24.40 -13.20
C GLY A 438 27.36 23.12 -13.21
N ILE A 439 27.92 22.79 -14.37
CA ILE A 439 28.71 21.58 -14.57
C ILE A 439 30.15 21.84 -14.10
N ASP A 440 30.61 21.05 -13.12
CA ASP A 440 31.99 21.10 -12.63
C ASP A 440 32.94 20.33 -13.56
N SER A 441 32.53 19.13 -13.98
CA SER A 441 33.36 18.30 -14.85
C SER A 441 32.56 17.40 -15.80
N LEU A 442 33.16 17.13 -16.95
CA LEU A 442 32.66 16.22 -17.98
C LEU A 442 33.78 15.26 -18.37
N TRP A 443 33.47 13.97 -18.51
CA TRP A 443 34.44 12.98 -18.96
C TRP A 443 33.78 11.81 -19.70
N ILE A 444 34.60 11.01 -20.38
CA ILE A 444 34.17 9.85 -21.17
C ILE A 444 34.92 8.60 -20.69
N SER A 445 34.28 7.43 -20.75
CA SER A 445 34.89 6.17 -20.32
C SER A 445 36.03 5.69 -21.21
N GLN A 446 36.07 6.14 -22.46
CA GLN A 446 37.07 5.74 -23.46
C GLN A 446 37.45 6.93 -24.33
N VAL A 447 38.74 7.20 -24.39
CA VAL A 447 39.32 8.32 -25.17
C VAL A 447 40.04 7.79 -26.41
N LEU A 448 40.63 6.60 -26.33
CA LEU A 448 41.43 6.00 -27.39
C LEU A 448 40.70 4.79 -27.97
N PHE A 449 40.61 4.76 -29.29
CA PHE A 449 40.00 3.68 -30.07
C PHE A 449 41.06 3.03 -30.94
N THR A 450 40.96 1.71 -31.03
CA THR A 450 41.86 0.83 -31.77
C THR A 450 41.10 0.04 -32.82
N CYS A 451 41.79 -0.81 -33.59
CA CYS A 451 41.11 -1.71 -34.52
C CYS A 451 40.20 -2.74 -33.85
N SER A 452 40.39 -3.01 -32.55
CA SER A 452 39.47 -3.85 -31.76
C SER A 452 38.11 -3.18 -31.54
N ASP A 453 38.02 -1.87 -31.71
CA ASP A 453 36.82 -1.07 -31.49
C ASP A 453 36.07 -0.74 -32.81
N ILE A 454 36.48 -1.30 -33.95
CA ILE A 454 35.82 -1.07 -35.25
C ILE A 454 34.35 -1.52 -35.19
N GLY A 455 33.46 -0.69 -35.74
CA GLY A 455 32.02 -0.91 -35.72
C GLY A 455 31.31 0.19 -34.94
N SER A 456 30.49 -0.18 -33.97
CA SER A 456 29.66 0.76 -33.20
C SER A 456 29.75 0.53 -31.68
N PRO A 457 30.93 0.72 -31.06
CA PRO A 457 31.08 0.65 -29.61
C PRO A 457 30.22 1.72 -28.89
N LEU A 458 29.82 1.39 -27.66
CA LEU A 458 29.12 2.31 -26.76
C LEU A 458 30.11 2.89 -25.75
N VAL A 459 30.19 4.22 -25.70
CA VAL A 459 30.98 4.95 -24.70
C VAL A 459 30.08 5.62 -23.69
N TRP A 460 30.42 5.54 -22.41
CA TRP A 460 29.75 6.29 -21.37
C TRP A 460 30.27 7.72 -21.34
N PHE A 461 29.35 8.67 -21.45
CA PHE A 461 29.58 10.09 -21.22
C PHE A 461 29.01 10.46 -19.86
N TYR A 462 29.83 11.06 -19.01
CA TYR A 462 29.51 11.42 -17.64
C TYR A 462 29.60 12.92 -17.45
N GLY A 463 28.78 13.45 -16.55
CA GLY A 463 28.94 14.78 -16.01
C GLY A 463 28.72 14.80 -14.51
N MET A 464 29.45 15.69 -13.85
CA MET A 464 29.30 16.00 -12.43
C MET A 464 29.04 17.50 -12.28
N ASP A 465 28.06 17.83 -11.45
CA ASP A 465 27.76 19.21 -11.10
C ASP A 465 28.71 19.75 -10.01
N SER A 466 28.57 21.04 -9.69
CA SER A 466 29.38 21.71 -8.64
C SER A 466 29.13 21.21 -7.21
N LEU A 467 28.10 20.38 -7.01
CA LEU A 467 27.69 19.83 -5.72
C LEU A 467 28.08 18.35 -5.57
N GLY A 468 28.60 17.72 -6.62
CA GLY A 468 29.10 16.35 -6.63
C GLY A 468 28.08 15.29 -7.10
N TYR A 469 26.93 15.69 -7.64
CA TYR A 469 25.96 14.76 -8.22
C TYR A 469 26.36 14.40 -9.66
N ILE A 470 26.26 13.12 -10.00
CA ILE A 470 26.73 12.56 -11.27
C ILE A 470 25.55 11.99 -12.06
N ASP A 471 25.52 12.25 -13.37
CA ASP A 471 24.67 11.54 -14.33
C ASP A 471 25.51 10.94 -15.47
N SER A 472 24.94 10.00 -16.23
CA SER A 472 25.61 9.32 -17.33
C SER A 472 24.69 8.88 -18.46
N ILE A 473 25.18 8.97 -19.70
CA ILE A 473 24.47 8.51 -20.90
C ILE A 473 25.40 7.70 -21.81
N GLN A 474 24.86 6.71 -22.53
CA GLN A 474 25.60 5.96 -23.54
C GLN A 474 25.57 6.68 -24.90
N VAL A 475 26.74 6.82 -25.50
CA VAL A 475 26.93 7.47 -26.80
C VAL A 475 27.39 6.42 -27.81
N PRO A 476 26.65 6.20 -28.90
CA PRO A 476 27.11 5.36 -29.99
C PRO A 476 28.23 6.08 -30.75
N VAL A 477 29.39 5.42 -30.87
CA VAL A 477 30.53 5.90 -31.65
C VAL A 477 30.72 4.96 -32.82
N THR A 478 30.68 5.47 -34.04
CA THR A 478 30.99 4.67 -35.23
C THR A 478 32.49 4.76 -35.51
N VAL A 479 33.20 3.65 -35.42
CA VAL A 479 34.63 3.57 -35.71
C VAL A 479 34.81 2.85 -37.03
N ALA A 480 35.27 3.59 -38.03
CA ALA A 480 35.56 3.07 -39.35
C ALA A 480 37.06 2.81 -39.51
N ASN A 481 37.38 1.77 -40.27
CA ASN A 481 38.73 1.54 -40.72
C ASN A 481 39.15 2.61 -41.76
N ASN A 482 40.45 2.87 -41.85
CA ASN A 482 41.00 3.70 -42.92
C ASN A 482 40.73 3.04 -44.29
N PRO A 483 40.26 3.77 -45.32
CA PRO A 483 40.06 3.24 -46.67
C PRO A 483 41.28 2.54 -47.28
N LEU A 484 42.50 2.94 -46.87
CA LEU A 484 43.75 2.31 -47.33
C LEU A 484 44.17 1.10 -46.47
N GLY A 485 43.40 0.74 -45.44
CA GLY A 485 43.75 -0.27 -44.45
C GLY A 485 44.83 0.22 -43.48
N VAL A 486 44.76 -0.23 -42.22
CA VAL A 486 45.78 0.10 -41.21
C VAL A 486 47.03 -0.75 -41.37
N ILE A 487 46.88 -2.05 -41.64
CA ILE A 487 47.98 -2.97 -41.96
C ILE A 487 47.93 -3.29 -43.44
N GLN A 488 49.09 -3.25 -44.10
CA GLN A 488 49.29 -3.64 -45.49
C GLN A 488 50.32 -4.76 -45.57
N THR A 489 50.00 -5.82 -46.32
CA THR A 489 50.86 -6.98 -46.51
C THR A 489 51.30 -7.10 -47.96
N THR A 490 52.59 -7.38 -48.16
CA THR A 490 53.14 -7.81 -49.45
C THR A 490 53.66 -9.23 -49.27
N LEU A 491 53.06 -10.18 -49.99
CA LEU A 491 53.41 -11.59 -49.96
C LEU A 491 54.41 -11.90 -51.09
N THR A 492 55.50 -12.60 -50.76
CA THR A 492 56.39 -13.22 -51.74
C THR A 492 56.51 -14.72 -51.44
N TYR A 493 56.38 -15.57 -52.44
CA TYR A 493 56.45 -17.03 -52.28
C TYR A 493 57.15 -17.69 -53.46
N SER A 494 57.55 -18.95 -53.28
CA SER A 494 58.12 -19.81 -54.31
C SER A 494 57.41 -21.15 -54.32
N ASP A 495 57.00 -21.58 -55.51
CA ASP A 495 56.35 -22.87 -55.76
C ASP A 495 57.28 -24.07 -55.49
N VAL A 496 56.71 -25.27 -55.45
CA VAL A 496 57.45 -26.51 -55.22
C VAL A 496 58.17 -26.94 -56.50
N LEU A 497 59.44 -27.35 -56.37
CA LEU A 497 60.29 -27.68 -57.52
C LEU A 497 60.01 -29.06 -58.13
N CYS A 498 59.64 -30.05 -57.33
CA CYS A 498 59.32 -31.41 -57.78
C CYS A 498 57.94 -31.83 -57.32
N ASN A 499 57.31 -32.75 -58.04
CA ASN A 499 56.04 -33.33 -57.61
C ASN A 499 56.21 -34.01 -56.23
N ALA A 500 55.30 -33.73 -55.30
CA ALA A 500 55.28 -34.24 -53.93
C ALA A 500 56.47 -33.81 -53.04
N ASP A 501 57.31 -32.88 -53.49
CA ASP A 501 58.32 -32.26 -52.63
C ASP A 501 57.68 -31.26 -51.66
N SER A 502 58.45 -30.84 -50.67
CA SER A 502 58.04 -29.80 -49.72
C SER A 502 59.11 -28.73 -49.60
N ASN A 503 59.54 -28.14 -50.72
CA ASN A 503 60.57 -27.09 -50.75
C ASN A 503 60.03 -25.68 -51.06
N GLY A 504 58.71 -25.53 -51.14
CA GLY A 504 58.06 -24.23 -51.29
C GLY A 504 58.27 -23.32 -50.07
N THR A 505 58.21 -22.01 -50.31
CA THR A 505 58.43 -20.98 -49.26
C THR A 505 57.46 -19.82 -49.41
N ALA A 506 57.17 -19.12 -48.31
CA ALA A 506 56.40 -17.88 -48.32
C ALA A 506 56.90 -16.90 -47.24
N SER A 507 56.87 -15.61 -47.55
CA SER A 507 57.30 -14.53 -46.66
C SER A 507 56.39 -13.32 -46.80
N LEU A 508 56.17 -12.62 -45.69
CA LEU A 508 55.39 -11.40 -45.61
C LEU A 508 56.26 -10.21 -45.25
N ILE A 509 56.10 -9.14 -46.02
CA ILE A 509 56.52 -7.79 -45.61
C ILE A 509 55.27 -7.05 -45.17
N VAL A 510 55.30 -6.51 -43.95
CA VAL A 510 54.16 -5.84 -43.31
C VAL A 510 54.50 -4.37 -43.12
N THR A 511 53.59 -3.47 -43.48
CA THR A 511 53.70 -2.01 -43.28
C THR A 511 52.40 -1.45 -42.70
N GLY A 512 52.49 -0.33 -41.96
CA GLY A 512 51.35 0.24 -41.23
C GLY A 512 51.05 -0.46 -39.90
N GLY A 513 50.08 0.02 -39.13
CA GLY A 513 49.77 -0.51 -37.79
C GLY A 513 50.87 -0.30 -36.75
N SER A 514 50.73 -0.94 -35.59
CA SER A 514 51.62 -0.77 -34.43
C SER A 514 52.39 -2.03 -34.04
N LEU A 515 53.73 -1.93 -34.07
CA LEU A 515 54.64 -3.01 -33.67
C LEU A 515 54.47 -3.43 -32.19
N PRO A 516 54.81 -4.70 -31.82
CA PRO A 516 55.17 -5.81 -32.71
C PRO A 516 53.98 -6.43 -33.46
N TYR A 517 54.26 -7.07 -34.61
CA TYR A 517 53.30 -7.90 -35.33
C TYR A 517 53.33 -9.35 -34.83
N THR A 518 52.18 -10.00 -34.87
CA THR A 518 52.02 -11.44 -34.65
C THR A 518 51.53 -12.09 -35.93
N TYR A 519 52.15 -13.20 -36.32
CA TYR A 519 51.82 -13.92 -37.55
C TYR A 519 51.14 -15.23 -37.18
N LEU A 520 50.17 -15.63 -37.99
CA LEU A 520 49.56 -16.94 -37.95
C LEU A 520 49.35 -17.42 -39.38
N TRP A 521 50.07 -18.46 -39.75
CA TRP A 521 49.90 -19.14 -41.02
C TRP A 521 48.94 -20.33 -40.86
N SER A 522 48.30 -20.79 -41.94
CA SER A 522 47.46 -22.00 -41.93
C SER A 522 48.21 -23.27 -41.49
N THR A 523 49.54 -23.25 -41.58
CA THR A 523 50.44 -24.31 -41.08
C THR A 523 50.71 -24.23 -39.57
N GLY A 524 50.23 -23.18 -38.88
CA GLY A 524 50.54 -22.90 -37.48
C GLY A 524 51.86 -22.13 -37.28
N GLY A 525 52.55 -21.74 -38.35
CA GLY A 525 53.75 -20.90 -38.25
C GLY A 525 53.46 -19.53 -37.62
N ILE A 526 54.44 -18.99 -36.88
CA ILE A 526 54.32 -17.70 -36.16
C ILE A 526 55.36 -16.64 -36.57
N GLY A 527 56.26 -16.97 -37.49
CA GLY A 527 57.26 -16.04 -38.03
C GLY A 527 56.75 -15.25 -39.24
N SER A 528 57.51 -14.24 -39.66
CA SER A 528 57.23 -13.47 -40.89
C SER A 528 57.43 -14.27 -42.18
N SER A 529 58.01 -15.47 -42.09
CA SER A 529 58.23 -16.39 -43.20
C SER A 529 58.02 -17.84 -42.76
N ILE A 530 57.56 -18.66 -43.70
CA ILE A 530 57.41 -20.11 -43.57
C ILE A 530 58.10 -20.81 -44.76
N SER A 531 58.64 -21.99 -44.51
CA SER A 531 59.36 -22.80 -45.50
C SER A 531 58.98 -24.26 -45.32
N ASN A 532 59.52 -25.11 -46.19
CA ASN A 532 59.26 -26.54 -46.23
C ASN A 532 57.79 -26.87 -46.55
N LEU A 533 57.22 -26.15 -47.52
CA LEU A 533 55.81 -26.26 -47.88
C LEU A 533 55.66 -27.12 -49.12
N GLY A 534 54.71 -28.06 -49.10
CA GLY A 534 54.24 -28.78 -50.28
C GLY A 534 53.23 -27.96 -51.09
N ALA A 535 52.82 -28.46 -52.25
CA ALA A 535 51.79 -27.81 -53.05
C ALA A 535 50.46 -27.79 -52.31
N GLY A 536 49.70 -26.70 -52.47
CA GLY A 536 48.42 -26.54 -51.79
C GLY A 536 48.06 -25.09 -51.49
N ALA A 537 46.88 -24.93 -50.90
CA ALA A 537 46.34 -23.64 -50.51
C ALA A 537 46.80 -23.27 -49.08
N TYR A 538 47.36 -22.08 -48.95
CA TYR A 538 47.82 -21.52 -47.69
C TYR A 538 47.12 -20.20 -47.40
N SER A 539 46.95 -19.91 -46.12
CA SER A 539 46.45 -18.62 -45.67
C SER A 539 47.33 -18.06 -44.57
N TYR A 540 47.27 -16.74 -44.41
CA TYR A 540 47.94 -16.04 -43.34
C TYR A 540 47.00 -15.04 -42.70
N THR A 541 47.22 -14.78 -41.42
CA THR A 541 46.69 -13.65 -40.69
C THR A 541 47.85 -13.00 -39.97
N VAL A 542 48.01 -11.69 -40.13
CA VAL A 542 48.95 -10.90 -39.34
C VAL A 542 48.15 -9.91 -38.52
N ASN A 543 48.42 -9.85 -37.22
CA ASN A 543 47.84 -8.85 -36.32
C ASN A 543 48.94 -7.93 -35.81
N ASP A 544 48.60 -6.68 -35.56
CA ASP A 544 49.45 -5.76 -34.79
C ASP A 544 49.06 -5.77 -33.30
N THR A 545 49.76 -4.97 -32.48
CA THR A 545 49.52 -4.90 -31.02
C THR A 545 48.18 -4.23 -30.66
N ASN A 546 47.56 -3.52 -31.60
CA ASN A 546 46.28 -2.82 -31.40
C ASN A 546 45.08 -3.61 -31.94
N GLY A 547 45.30 -4.86 -32.37
CA GLY A 547 44.26 -5.74 -32.93
C GLY A 547 43.88 -5.42 -34.38
N CYS A 548 44.65 -4.58 -35.08
CA CYS A 548 44.50 -4.42 -36.52
C CYS A 548 45.01 -5.70 -37.18
N PHE A 549 44.35 -6.14 -38.25
CA PHE A 549 44.77 -7.36 -38.93
C PHE A 549 44.66 -7.27 -40.43
N ALA A 550 45.52 -8.02 -41.11
CA ALA A 550 45.45 -8.30 -42.53
C ALA A 550 45.51 -9.81 -42.74
N GLN A 551 44.71 -10.29 -43.68
CA GLN A 551 44.68 -11.70 -44.04
C GLN A 551 44.77 -11.86 -45.55
N GLY A 552 45.30 -12.99 -45.99
CA GLY A 552 45.37 -13.33 -47.40
C GLY A 552 45.44 -14.83 -47.59
N ASN A 553 45.22 -15.25 -48.83
CA ASN A 553 45.41 -16.61 -49.29
C ASN A 553 46.34 -16.61 -50.51
N PHE A 554 47.00 -17.74 -50.71
CA PHE A 554 47.84 -18.00 -51.87
C PHE A 554 47.92 -19.52 -52.07
N ASN A 555 48.28 -19.93 -53.27
CA ASN A 555 48.52 -21.33 -53.59
C ASN A 555 49.99 -21.50 -53.96
N LEU A 556 50.57 -22.60 -53.53
CA LEU A 556 51.82 -23.10 -54.08
C LEU A 556 51.48 -24.21 -55.07
N ASP A 557 52.00 -24.07 -56.28
CA ASP A 557 51.86 -25.07 -57.33
C ASP A 557 53.04 -26.07 -57.28
N GLU A 558 52.88 -27.23 -57.91
CA GLU A 558 53.96 -28.19 -58.17
C GLU A 558 53.89 -28.66 -59.63
N PRO A 559 55.02 -29.09 -60.23
CA PRO A 559 54.97 -29.72 -61.55
C PRO A 559 54.26 -31.09 -61.48
N SER A 560 53.73 -31.54 -62.61
CA SER A 560 53.23 -32.91 -62.78
C SER A 560 54.32 -33.94 -62.49
N ALA A 561 53.96 -35.11 -61.96
CA ALA A 561 54.90 -36.21 -61.69
C ALA A 561 55.66 -36.66 -62.95
N LEU A 562 56.97 -36.91 -62.85
CA LEU A 562 57.72 -37.58 -63.91
C LEU A 562 57.23 -39.03 -64.05
N THR A 563 57.00 -39.46 -65.28
CA THR A 563 56.66 -40.84 -65.62
C THR A 563 57.43 -41.28 -66.86
N SER A 564 57.84 -42.55 -66.90
CA SER A 564 58.53 -43.17 -68.04
C SER A 564 57.73 -44.34 -68.60
N SER A 565 57.87 -44.60 -69.89
CA SER A 565 57.42 -45.84 -70.52
C SER A 565 58.43 -46.29 -71.57
N ILE A 566 58.74 -47.58 -71.60
CA ILE A 566 59.72 -48.17 -72.51
C ILE A 566 59.04 -49.13 -73.49
N ILE A 567 59.39 -49.01 -74.78
CA ILE A 567 59.07 -49.99 -75.83
C ILE A 567 60.39 -50.50 -76.41
N THR A 568 60.56 -51.82 -76.49
CA THR A 568 61.76 -52.44 -77.09
C THR A 568 61.51 -52.85 -78.54
N SER A 569 62.57 -53.00 -79.33
CA SER A 569 62.51 -53.73 -80.60
C SER A 569 61.95 -55.15 -80.41
N ASP A 570 61.25 -55.64 -81.42
CA ASP A 570 60.68 -56.98 -81.46
C ASP A 570 61.05 -57.68 -82.78
N TYR A 571 61.89 -58.70 -82.66
CA TYR A 571 62.33 -59.59 -83.72
C TYR A 571 61.82 -61.01 -83.44
N ASN A 572 60.52 -61.21 -83.65
CA ASN A 572 59.83 -62.49 -83.42
C ASN A 572 59.89 -62.95 -81.95
N GLY A 573 59.67 -62.04 -81.00
CA GLY A 573 59.68 -62.29 -79.56
C GLY A 573 61.01 -62.01 -78.87
N TYR A 574 62.02 -61.52 -79.61
CA TYR A 574 63.35 -61.20 -79.09
C TYR A 574 63.71 -59.73 -79.33
N GLY A 575 64.55 -59.17 -78.46
CA GLY A 575 65.02 -57.79 -78.55
C GLY A 575 65.98 -57.53 -79.71
N VAL A 576 66.61 -58.59 -80.26
CA VAL A 576 67.56 -58.51 -81.39
C VAL A 576 67.31 -59.64 -82.39
N SER A 577 67.68 -59.45 -83.67
CA SER A 577 67.36 -60.43 -84.73
C SER A 577 68.21 -61.70 -84.73
N PHE A 578 69.41 -61.64 -84.14
CA PHE A 578 70.41 -62.69 -84.18
C PHE A 578 71.17 -62.75 -82.86
N ILE A 579 71.79 -63.89 -82.56
CA ILE A 579 72.70 -64.01 -81.42
C ILE A 579 73.84 -62.99 -81.57
N SER A 580 74.03 -62.15 -80.55
CA SER A 580 74.96 -61.02 -80.56
C SER A 580 74.70 -59.96 -81.64
N ALA A 581 73.51 -59.89 -82.25
CA ALA A 581 73.15 -58.79 -83.14
C ALA A 581 73.09 -57.47 -82.36
N SER A 582 73.50 -56.39 -83.04
CA SER A 582 73.45 -55.02 -82.53
C SER A 582 72.37 -54.21 -83.25
N ASP A 583 71.20 -54.79 -83.42
CA ASP A 583 70.05 -54.16 -84.11
C ASP A 583 68.86 -53.88 -83.18
N GLY A 584 69.03 -54.11 -81.88
CA GLY A 584 68.01 -53.79 -80.89
C GLY A 584 67.82 -52.28 -80.68
N SER A 585 66.68 -51.91 -80.11
CA SER A 585 66.34 -50.54 -79.73
C SER A 585 65.51 -50.48 -78.45
N VAL A 586 65.61 -49.34 -77.76
CA VAL A 586 64.74 -48.94 -76.65
C VAL A 586 64.18 -47.56 -76.99
N ASP A 587 62.86 -47.47 -77.17
CA ASP A 587 62.09 -46.24 -77.33
C ASP A 587 61.57 -45.85 -75.94
N LEU A 588 62.08 -44.74 -75.41
CA LEU A 588 61.75 -44.23 -74.09
C LEU A 588 60.85 -43.00 -74.25
N THR A 589 59.68 -42.99 -73.63
CA THR A 589 58.83 -41.80 -73.58
C THR A 589 58.80 -41.25 -72.15
N ILE A 590 59.13 -39.97 -71.99
CA ILE A 590 59.01 -39.26 -70.71
C ILE A 590 57.87 -38.23 -70.74
N THR A 591 57.00 -38.28 -69.73
CA THR A 591 55.96 -37.25 -69.52
C THR A 591 56.02 -36.70 -68.09
N GLY A 592 55.56 -35.46 -67.91
CA GLY A 592 55.59 -34.76 -66.62
C GLY A 592 56.96 -34.18 -66.25
N GLY A 593 57.14 -33.72 -65.01
CA GLY A 593 58.33 -32.97 -64.58
C GLY A 593 58.48 -31.60 -65.25
N THR A 594 59.69 -31.03 -65.15
CA THR A 594 60.05 -29.74 -65.73
C THR A 594 61.11 -29.93 -66.82
N THR A 595 60.79 -29.59 -68.07
CA THR A 595 61.75 -29.67 -69.19
C THR A 595 62.89 -28.64 -69.05
N PRO A 596 64.08 -28.87 -69.65
CA PRO A 596 64.52 -30.08 -70.38
C PRO A 596 64.92 -31.26 -69.47
N TYR A 597 64.88 -32.48 -70.02
CA TYR A 597 65.35 -33.70 -69.34
C TYR A 597 66.79 -34.06 -69.73
N SER A 598 67.46 -34.80 -68.85
CA SER A 598 68.75 -35.43 -69.08
C SER A 598 68.65 -36.93 -68.83
N PHE A 599 69.32 -37.72 -69.67
CA PHE A 599 69.25 -39.18 -69.66
C PHE A 599 70.61 -39.76 -69.32
N ASN A 600 70.65 -40.72 -68.40
CA ASN A 600 71.85 -41.44 -68.02
C ASN A 600 71.61 -42.95 -68.07
N TRP A 601 72.04 -43.57 -69.16
CA TRP A 601 71.94 -45.01 -69.37
C TRP A 601 73.13 -45.77 -68.75
N ASN A 602 72.88 -46.96 -68.22
CA ASN A 602 73.93 -47.85 -67.67
C ASN A 602 74.95 -48.35 -68.69
N ASN A 603 74.69 -48.21 -69.99
CA ASN A 603 75.65 -48.51 -71.04
C ASN A 603 76.77 -47.44 -71.16
N GLY A 604 76.71 -46.37 -70.37
CA GLY A 604 77.81 -45.44 -70.12
C GLY A 604 78.12 -44.43 -71.23
N PHE A 605 77.34 -44.39 -72.32
CA PHE A 605 77.62 -43.52 -73.48
C PHE A 605 76.42 -42.74 -74.02
N ALA A 606 75.19 -43.16 -73.74
CA ALA A 606 74.00 -42.53 -74.31
C ALA A 606 73.42 -41.44 -73.40
N THR A 607 73.29 -40.23 -73.94
CA THR A 607 72.54 -39.10 -73.34
C THR A 607 71.28 -38.77 -74.13
N THR A 608 70.92 -39.61 -75.10
CA THR A 608 69.70 -39.51 -75.89
C THR A 608 68.55 -40.20 -75.16
N GLU A 609 67.32 -39.76 -75.46
CA GLU A 609 66.09 -40.36 -74.94
C GLU A 609 66.02 -41.85 -75.35
N ASP A 610 66.16 -42.11 -76.65
CA ASP A 610 66.12 -43.47 -77.21
C ASP A 610 67.51 -44.09 -77.36
N LEU A 611 67.55 -45.43 -77.31
CA LEU A 611 68.68 -46.26 -77.71
C LEU A 611 68.37 -47.00 -79.01
N THR A 612 69.35 -47.08 -79.91
CA THR A 612 69.27 -47.89 -81.14
C THR A 612 70.61 -48.56 -81.39
N GLY A 613 70.60 -49.68 -82.11
CA GLY A 613 71.83 -50.40 -82.47
C GLY A 613 72.49 -51.10 -81.28
N ILE A 614 71.69 -51.54 -80.32
CA ILE A 614 72.15 -52.16 -79.07
C ILE A 614 72.02 -53.68 -79.13
N THR A 615 72.81 -54.39 -78.33
CA THR A 615 72.79 -55.86 -78.23
C THR A 615 71.80 -56.31 -77.16
N ALA A 616 71.50 -57.61 -77.09
CA ALA A 616 70.78 -58.18 -75.95
C ALA A 616 71.48 -57.86 -74.62
N GLY A 617 70.69 -57.53 -73.59
CA GLY A 617 71.20 -57.07 -72.30
C GLY A 617 70.18 -56.25 -71.52
N THR A 618 70.54 -55.90 -70.28
CA THR A 618 69.72 -55.05 -69.41
C THR A 618 70.11 -53.58 -69.58
N TYR A 619 69.13 -52.74 -69.90
CA TYR A 619 69.29 -51.30 -70.05
C TYR A 619 68.51 -50.60 -68.95
N SER A 620 69.19 -49.77 -68.15
CA SER A 620 68.56 -48.96 -67.12
C SER A 620 68.89 -47.49 -67.36
N VAL A 621 67.89 -46.63 -67.25
CA VAL A 621 68.01 -45.19 -67.42
C VAL A 621 67.65 -44.47 -66.14
N LEU A 622 68.46 -43.48 -65.77
CA LEU A 622 68.08 -42.44 -64.83
C LEU A 622 67.78 -41.16 -65.61
N VAL A 623 66.52 -40.71 -65.56
CA VAL A 623 66.08 -39.46 -66.17
C VAL A 623 66.01 -38.39 -65.09
N THR A 624 66.65 -37.25 -65.34
CA THR A 624 66.65 -36.09 -64.44
C THR A 624 66.11 -34.87 -65.17
N ASP A 625 65.11 -34.20 -64.58
CA ASP A 625 64.50 -32.99 -65.12
C ASP A 625 65.32 -31.71 -64.77
N SER A 626 64.86 -30.54 -65.22
CA SER A 626 65.59 -29.28 -65.02
C SER A 626 65.56 -28.74 -63.58
N ASN A 627 64.67 -29.26 -62.74
CA ASN A 627 64.60 -29.00 -61.30
C ASN A 627 65.35 -30.05 -60.47
N ASN A 628 66.05 -30.99 -61.11
CA ASN A 628 66.75 -32.14 -60.53
C ASN A 628 65.82 -33.22 -59.95
N CYS A 629 64.57 -33.27 -60.38
CA CYS A 629 63.65 -34.35 -60.07
C CYS A 629 64.03 -35.58 -60.92
N VAL A 630 64.00 -36.78 -60.33
CA VAL A 630 64.52 -37.99 -60.98
C VAL A 630 63.48 -39.10 -61.10
N ILE A 631 63.54 -39.86 -62.19
CA ILE A 631 62.86 -41.15 -62.35
C ILE A 631 63.85 -42.17 -62.93
N ALA A 632 63.76 -43.41 -62.48
CA ALA A 632 64.58 -44.51 -62.99
C ALA A 632 63.68 -45.58 -63.60
N ASP A 633 64.12 -46.16 -64.72
CA ASP A 633 63.41 -47.23 -65.42
C ASP A 633 64.40 -48.26 -65.97
N THR A 634 63.94 -49.49 -66.21
CA THR A 634 64.78 -50.58 -66.71
C THR A 634 64.03 -51.53 -67.63
N THR A 635 64.72 -52.01 -68.66
CA THR A 635 64.23 -53.01 -69.60
C THR A 635 65.32 -54.03 -69.96
N ILE A 636 64.93 -55.16 -70.55
CA ILE A 636 65.83 -56.23 -70.96
C ILE A 636 65.54 -56.57 -72.43
N LEU A 637 66.58 -56.55 -73.26
CA LEU A 637 66.54 -57.10 -74.62
C LEU A 637 67.06 -58.53 -74.58
N THR A 638 66.29 -59.48 -75.12
CA THR A 638 66.66 -60.90 -75.24
C THR A 638 67.17 -61.24 -76.64
N GLU A 639 67.95 -62.31 -76.78
CA GLU A 639 68.39 -62.87 -78.08
C GLU A 639 67.88 -64.32 -78.24
N PRO A 640 67.69 -64.81 -79.49
CA PRO A 640 67.25 -66.17 -79.73
C PRO A 640 68.33 -67.22 -79.41
N ASP A 641 67.90 -68.40 -78.94
CA ASP A 641 68.78 -69.55 -78.69
C ASP A 641 69.37 -70.12 -80.01
N THR A 642 70.55 -70.75 -79.93
CA THR A 642 71.21 -71.34 -81.10
C THR A 642 70.43 -72.53 -81.66
N LEU A 643 70.14 -72.54 -82.97
CA LEU A 643 69.52 -73.68 -83.65
C LEU A 643 70.50 -74.85 -83.76
N ILE A 644 70.13 -75.99 -83.18
CA ILE A 644 70.86 -77.25 -83.22
C ILE A 644 69.92 -78.33 -83.76
N VAL A 645 70.43 -79.18 -84.64
CA VAL A 645 69.76 -80.43 -85.04
C VAL A 645 70.67 -81.60 -84.77
N GLN A 646 70.12 -82.70 -84.24
CA GLN A 646 70.80 -83.97 -84.09
C GLN A 646 70.03 -85.07 -84.81
N ALA A 647 70.70 -85.76 -85.73
CA ALA A 647 70.17 -86.93 -86.42
C ALA A 647 70.47 -88.19 -85.60
N VAL A 648 69.41 -88.79 -85.04
CA VAL A 648 69.48 -89.97 -84.17
C VAL A 648 68.98 -91.19 -84.93
N VAL A 649 69.85 -92.20 -85.11
CA VAL A 649 69.44 -93.50 -85.67
C VAL A 649 68.49 -94.19 -84.70
N LEU A 650 67.29 -94.51 -85.16
CA LEU A 650 66.28 -95.26 -84.40
C LEU A 650 66.37 -96.76 -84.69
N SER A 651 66.75 -97.14 -85.92
CA SER A 651 66.98 -98.53 -86.31
C SER A 651 67.98 -98.61 -87.45
N ASP A 652 68.85 -99.63 -87.42
CA ASP A 652 69.73 -100.03 -88.51
C ASP A 652 69.10 -101.17 -89.34
N ASN A 653 69.71 -101.48 -90.48
CA ASN A 653 69.33 -102.61 -91.31
C ASN A 653 70.03 -103.89 -90.84
N LEU A 654 69.35 -105.03 -90.95
CA LEU A 654 69.99 -106.31 -90.66
C LEU A 654 70.95 -106.67 -91.80
N CYS A 655 70.45 -106.64 -93.04
CA CYS A 655 71.20 -106.90 -94.26
C CYS A 655 71.41 -105.64 -95.12
N PRO A 656 72.44 -105.58 -96.00
CA PRO A 656 72.72 -104.39 -96.83
C PRO A 656 71.57 -103.95 -97.74
N ASP A 657 70.76 -104.91 -98.22
CA ASP A 657 69.64 -104.63 -99.12
C ASP A 657 68.32 -104.33 -98.39
N ASP A 658 68.28 -104.40 -97.05
CA ASP A 658 67.08 -104.11 -96.27
C ASP A 658 66.72 -102.61 -96.31
N GLN A 659 65.42 -102.34 -96.12
CA GLN A 659 64.84 -100.99 -96.08
C GLN A 659 64.09 -100.78 -94.76
N GLN A 660 64.75 -101.07 -93.65
CA GLN A 660 64.18 -101.05 -92.30
C GLN A 660 64.80 -99.97 -91.42
N GLY A 661 65.85 -99.29 -91.88
CA GLY A 661 66.50 -98.22 -91.16
C GLY A 661 65.60 -97.01 -90.95
N SER A 662 65.78 -96.31 -89.84
CA SER A 662 65.04 -95.08 -89.52
C SER A 662 65.87 -94.11 -88.67
N ILE A 663 65.63 -92.80 -88.86
CA ILE A 663 66.35 -91.70 -88.19
C ILE A 663 65.33 -90.64 -87.73
N TYR A 664 65.53 -90.09 -86.54
CA TYR A 664 64.79 -88.94 -86.00
C TYR A 664 65.69 -87.70 -85.88
N ALA A 665 65.19 -86.54 -86.28
CA ALA A 665 65.85 -85.25 -86.09
C ALA A 665 65.35 -84.56 -84.82
N ALA A 666 66.19 -84.54 -83.79
CA ALA A 666 65.94 -83.75 -82.58
C ALA A 666 66.39 -82.30 -82.83
N ILE A 667 65.43 -81.35 -82.84
CA ILE A 667 65.67 -79.93 -83.09
C ILE A 667 65.55 -79.18 -81.76
N VAL A 668 66.58 -78.40 -81.41
CA VAL A 668 66.63 -77.59 -80.18
C VAL A 668 67.10 -76.17 -80.52
N GLY A 669 66.48 -75.17 -79.90
CA GLY A 669 66.80 -73.75 -80.12
C GLY A 669 66.30 -73.20 -81.46
N GLY A 670 66.75 -71.99 -81.83
CA GLY A 670 66.21 -71.24 -82.97
C GLY A 670 64.76 -70.78 -82.78
N VAL A 671 64.24 -70.07 -83.77
CA VAL A 671 62.87 -69.51 -83.74
C VAL A 671 61.95 -70.31 -84.65
N GLY A 672 61.00 -71.05 -84.05
CA GLY A 672 59.98 -71.80 -84.80
C GLY A 672 58.99 -70.88 -85.54
N PRO A 673 58.28 -71.37 -86.57
CA PRO A 673 58.32 -72.73 -87.12
C PRO A 673 59.60 -73.08 -87.92
N TYR A 674 59.97 -74.37 -87.93
CA TYR A 674 61.15 -74.89 -88.64
C TYR A 674 60.81 -75.49 -90.00
N THR A 675 61.71 -75.36 -90.97
CA THR A 675 61.69 -76.04 -92.27
C THR A 675 62.70 -77.18 -92.25
N VAL A 676 62.24 -78.42 -92.39
CA VAL A 676 63.07 -79.64 -92.30
C VAL A 676 63.24 -80.27 -93.69
N SER A 677 64.45 -80.69 -94.05
CA SER A 677 64.77 -81.30 -95.34
C SER A 677 65.87 -82.36 -95.21
N TRP A 678 65.58 -83.59 -95.65
CA TRP A 678 66.55 -84.69 -95.73
C TRP A 678 67.11 -84.81 -97.15
N ASN A 679 68.34 -85.32 -97.29
CA ASN A 679 68.97 -85.58 -98.59
C ASN A 679 68.21 -86.61 -99.47
N ASN A 680 67.32 -87.42 -98.89
CA ASN A 680 66.44 -88.32 -99.61
C ASN A 680 65.11 -87.66 -100.06
N GLY A 681 64.93 -86.37 -99.79
CA GLY A 681 63.75 -85.60 -100.16
C GLY A 681 62.63 -85.57 -99.13
N SER A 682 62.78 -86.21 -97.96
CA SER A 682 61.80 -86.12 -96.87
C SER A 682 61.82 -84.73 -96.20
N SER A 683 60.67 -84.30 -95.69
CA SER A 683 60.50 -83.01 -94.98
C SER A 683 59.88 -83.17 -93.59
N THR A 684 59.91 -84.38 -93.04
CA THR A 684 59.44 -84.69 -91.68
C THR A 684 60.63 -84.80 -90.73
N ASP A 685 60.39 -84.62 -89.43
CA ASP A 685 61.39 -84.82 -88.38
C ASP A 685 61.85 -86.28 -88.26
N THR A 686 60.98 -87.24 -88.58
CA THR A 686 61.29 -88.66 -88.62
C THR A 686 61.29 -89.17 -90.05
N VAL A 687 62.31 -89.95 -90.42
CA VAL A 687 62.43 -90.60 -91.72
C VAL A 687 62.66 -92.11 -91.52
N SER A 688 61.92 -92.95 -92.25
CA SER A 688 61.93 -94.41 -92.11
C SER A 688 62.06 -95.10 -93.47
N SER A 689 62.20 -96.43 -93.45
CA SER A 689 62.36 -97.28 -94.64
C SER A 689 63.64 -96.97 -95.43
N LEU A 690 64.72 -96.74 -94.71
CA LEU A 690 66.01 -96.34 -95.25
C LEU A 690 66.90 -97.55 -95.56
N GLN A 691 67.64 -97.48 -96.67
CA GLN A 691 68.72 -98.41 -96.98
C GLN A 691 69.99 -98.02 -96.24
N SER A 692 70.98 -98.91 -96.19
CA SER A 692 72.28 -98.57 -95.60
C SER A 692 72.93 -97.43 -96.38
N GLY A 693 73.36 -96.38 -95.68
CA GLY A 693 73.82 -95.14 -96.29
C GLY A 693 73.79 -93.96 -95.33
N ILE A 694 74.35 -92.83 -95.78
CA ILE A 694 74.40 -91.59 -95.01
C ILE A 694 73.20 -90.71 -95.36
N TYR A 695 72.42 -90.35 -94.36
CA TYR A 695 71.30 -89.44 -94.47
C TYR A 695 71.60 -88.14 -93.74
N THR A 696 71.57 -87.04 -94.47
CA THR A 696 71.84 -85.70 -93.95
C THR A 696 70.53 -84.95 -93.80
N ILE A 697 70.28 -84.40 -92.61
CA ILE A 697 69.20 -83.48 -92.33
C ILE A 697 69.69 -82.04 -92.41
N THR A 698 68.86 -81.16 -92.96
CA THR A 698 69.01 -79.71 -92.92
C THR A 698 67.73 -79.10 -92.36
N VAL A 699 67.86 -78.30 -91.30
CA VAL A 699 66.77 -77.60 -90.62
C VAL A 699 67.02 -76.11 -90.73
N ILE A 700 65.99 -75.35 -91.15
CA ILE A 700 66.04 -73.90 -91.25
C ILE A 700 64.98 -73.31 -90.32
N ASP A 701 65.33 -72.40 -89.42
CA ASP A 701 64.34 -71.70 -88.57
C ASP A 701 63.71 -70.48 -89.28
N THR A 702 62.76 -69.81 -88.63
CA THR A 702 62.06 -68.64 -89.20
C THR A 702 62.97 -67.41 -89.36
N ASN A 703 64.05 -67.33 -88.59
CA ASN A 703 65.07 -66.29 -88.72
C ASN A 703 66.14 -66.63 -89.77
N GLY A 704 66.01 -67.78 -90.45
CA GLY A 704 66.88 -68.22 -91.54
C GLY A 704 68.15 -68.94 -91.08
N PHE A 705 68.26 -69.31 -89.80
CA PHE A 705 69.37 -70.12 -89.28
C PHE A 705 69.29 -71.52 -89.86
N ILE A 706 70.43 -72.05 -90.31
CA ILE A 706 70.52 -73.40 -90.90
C ILE A 706 71.37 -74.28 -89.98
N ALA A 707 70.79 -75.37 -89.50
CA ALA A 707 71.50 -76.45 -88.81
C ALA A 707 71.43 -77.72 -89.65
N SER A 708 72.51 -78.48 -89.70
CA SER A 708 72.53 -79.77 -90.41
C SER A 708 73.28 -80.81 -89.61
N ASP A 709 72.80 -82.04 -89.68
CA ASP A 709 73.48 -83.20 -89.10
C ASP A 709 73.34 -84.39 -90.06
N SER A 710 74.09 -85.47 -89.83
CA SER A 710 73.96 -86.68 -90.61
C SER A 710 74.07 -87.92 -89.76
N ALA A 711 73.24 -88.91 -90.05
CA ALA A 711 73.30 -90.23 -89.46
C ALA A 711 73.53 -91.28 -90.56
N THR A 712 74.24 -92.34 -90.21
CA THR A 712 74.52 -93.46 -91.13
C THR A 712 73.70 -94.67 -90.70
N ILE A 713 72.89 -95.20 -91.60
CA ILE A 713 72.29 -96.52 -91.44
C ILE A 713 73.30 -97.57 -91.91
N ILE A 714 73.60 -98.56 -91.08
CA ILE A 714 74.51 -99.67 -91.41
C ILE A 714 73.75 -100.99 -91.61
N ALA A 715 74.43 -101.97 -92.21
CA ALA A 715 74.02 -103.37 -92.15
C ALA A 715 74.72 -104.05 -90.97
N LEU A 716 73.96 -104.66 -90.07
CA LEU A 716 74.50 -105.32 -88.88
C LEU A 716 75.12 -106.70 -89.20
N ASP A 717 74.75 -107.29 -90.35
CA ASP A 717 75.28 -108.52 -90.94
C ASP A 717 75.62 -108.22 -92.42
N GLU A 718 76.91 -108.18 -92.77
CA GLU A 718 77.37 -107.75 -94.10
C GLU A 718 77.24 -108.83 -95.18
N ASP A 719 77.25 -110.12 -94.82
CA ASP A 719 77.15 -111.24 -95.76
C ASP A 719 75.83 -112.03 -95.67
N CYS A 720 74.96 -111.63 -94.75
CA CYS A 720 73.61 -112.15 -94.54
C CYS A 720 73.57 -113.65 -94.22
N ASP A 721 74.59 -114.15 -93.53
CA ASP A 721 74.69 -115.56 -93.17
C ASP A 721 73.92 -115.91 -91.87
N GLY A 722 73.39 -114.89 -91.17
CA GLY A 722 72.61 -115.01 -89.95
C GLY A 722 73.43 -114.89 -88.66
N ILE A 723 74.71 -114.52 -88.75
CA ILE A 723 75.57 -114.13 -87.62
C ILE A 723 75.88 -112.64 -87.76
N LEU A 724 75.64 -111.86 -86.71
CA LEU A 724 75.97 -110.43 -86.76
C LEU A 724 77.48 -110.25 -86.89
N ASN A 725 77.92 -109.21 -87.60
CA ASN A 725 79.35 -108.92 -87.83
C ASN A 725 80.19 -108.86 -86.54
N GLN A 726 79.55 -108.55 -85.41
CA GLN A 726 80.16 -108.49 -84.08
C GLN A 726 80.32 -109.86 -83.37
N ASP A 727 79.68 -110.91 -83.88
CA ASP A 727 79.68 -112.27 -83.36
C ASP A 727 80.55 -113.25 -84.19
N GLU A 728 81.18 -112.78 -85.28
CA GLU A 728 82.19 -113.52 -86.05
C GLU A 728 83.56 -113.54 -85.33
N GLY A 729 83.73 -114.48 -84.39
CA GLY A 729 84.92 -114.53 -83.51
C GLY A 729 86.26 -114.88 -84.17
N GLY A 730 87.12 -113.87 -84.38
CA GLY A 730 88.57 -114.00 -84.63
C GLY A 730 89.43 -113.35 -83.52
N ILE A 731 90.25 -114.12 -82.79
CA ILE A 731 91.14 -113.63 -81.71
C ILE A 731 92.41 -112.95 -82.27
N PRO A 732 93.01 -111.92 -81.61
CA PRO A 732 94.06 -112.15 -80.57
C PRO A 732 94.14 -111.11 -79.40
N GLY A 733 94.18 -111.58 -78.13
CA GLY A 733 95.05 -110.96 -77.07
C GLY A 733 94.52 -110.57 -75.67
N GLY A 734 94.15 -111.54 -74.80
CA GLY A 734 94.58 -111.68 -73.37
C GLY A 734 94.11 -110.77 -72.21
N GLY A 735 93.31 -111.34 -71.26
CA GLY A 735 93.68 -111.45 -69.82
C GLY A 735 92.78 -110.86 -68.68
N GLY A 736 91.90 -111.70 -68.08
CA GLY A 736 91.39 -111.71 -66.65
C GLY A 736 90.45 -110.58 -66.18
N GLY A 737 89.39 -110.72 -65.35
CA GLY A 737 88.76 -111.80 -64.57
C GLY A 737 88.31 -111.27 -63.20
N MET A 738 87.00 -111.10 -62.92
CA MET A 738 86.39 -110.94 -61.57
C MET A 738 84.97 -111.53 -61.58
N GLY A 739 84.61 -112.30 -60.53
CA GLY A 739 83.48 -113.23 -60.51
C GLY A 739 82.17 -112.70 -59.89
N ASP A 740 81.09 -113.33 -60.33
CA ASP A 740 79.68 -113.22 -59.92
C ASP A 740 79.33 -114.53 -59.18
N LEU A 741 78.90 -114.45 -57.92
CA LEU A 741 78.81 -115.61 -57.01
C LEU A 741 77.39 -116.18 -56.85
N ASP A 742 76.33 -115.50 -57.31
CA ASP A 742 74.95 -116.00 -57.34
C ASP A 742 74.32 -115.98 -58.75
N GLY A 743 74.95 -115.36 -59.74
CA GLY A 743 74.73 -115.60 -61.17
C GLY A 743 73.63 -114.76 -61.81
N ASP A 744 73.30 -113.59 -61.26
CA ASP A 744 72.23 -112.71 -61.77
C ASP A 744 72.73 -111.54 -62.64
N GLY A 745 74.06 -111.36 -62.75
CA GLY A 745 74.69 -110.40 -63.66
C GLY A 745 74.98 -109.01 -63.09
N ILE A 746 74.90 -108.77 -61.77
CA ILE A 746 75.33 -107.51 -61.14
C ILE A 746 76.53 -107.74 -60.18
N PRO A 747 77.60 -106.91 -60.22
CA PRO A 747 78.73 -107.06 -59.30
C PRO A 747 78.38 -106.70 -57.84
N ASN A 748 78.75 -107.56 -56.88
CA ASN A 748 78.49 -107.50 -55.41
C ASN A 748 78.80 -106.17 -54.65
N GLN A 749 79.24 -105.11 -55.31
CA GLN A 749 79.61 -103.83 -54.66
C GLN A 749 78.59 -102.72 -54.95
N LEU A 750 77.47 -103.04 -55.61
CA LEU A 750 76.39 -102.14 -56.01
C LEU A 750 75.00 -102.64 -55.56
N ASP A 751 74.94 -103.56 -54.61
CA ASP A 751 73.69 -104.13 -54.06
C ASP A 751 73.37 -103.51 -52.69
N THR A 752 72.38 -102.61 -52.64
CA THR A 752 71.79 -102.00 -51.43
C THR A 752 70.30 -101.66 -51.64
N ASP A 753 69.55 -102.62 -52.18
CA ASP A 753 68.09 -102.71 -52.04
C ASP A 753 67.85 -103.51 -50.74
N SER A 754 67.37 -102.85 -49.68
CA SER A 754 67.30 -103.49 -48.35
C SER A 754 66.04 -104.33 -48.10
N ASP A 755 64.98 -104.19 -48.91
CA ASP A 755 63.69 -104.87 -48.69
C ASP A 755 63.09 -105.63 -49.90
N GLY A 756 63.76 -105.61 -51.04
CA GLY A 756 63.53 -106.47 -52.20
C GLY A 756 62.41 -106.01 -53.14
N ASP A 757 62.03 -104.72 -53.12
CA ASP A 757 60.90 -104.20 -53.91
C ASP A 757 61.28 -103.56 -55.26
N GLY A 758 62.57 -103.29 -55.48
CA GLY A 758 63.13 -102.79 -56.75
C GLY A 758 63.37 -101.27 -56.83
N ILE A 759 63.34 -100.52 -55.73
CA ILE A 759 63.79 -99.12 -55.65
C ILE A 759 65.01 -99.02 -54.71
N ALA A 760 66.02 -98.22 -55.06
CA ALA A 760 67.24 -98.11 -54.26
C ALA A 760 67.10 -97.11 -53.09
N ASP A 761 67.57 -97.51 -51.90
CA ASP A 761 67.54 -96.78 -50.60
C ASP A 761 68.05 -95.31 -50.65
N ALA A 762 68.73 -94.88 -51.73
CA ALA A 762 69.28 -93.53 -51.90
C ALA A 762 68.30 -92.52 -52.54
N ILE A 763 67.11 -92.95 -52.95
CA ILE A 763 66.05 -92.08 -53.53
C ILE A 763 64.87 -91.89 -52.56
N GLU A 764 64.87 -92.56 -51.40
CA GLU A 764 63.92 -92.34 -50.30
C GLU A 764 64.54 -91.47 -49.20
N PHE A 765 64.33 -90.15 -49.26
CA PHE A 765 64.53 -89.25 -48.09
C PHE A 765 63.26 -89.18 -47.26
N ASP A 766 62.87 -90.35 -46.76
CA ASP A 766 61.63 -90.57 -46.05
C ASP A 766 61.93 -91.44 -44.81
N THR A 767 61.77 -90.85 -43.62
CA THR A 767 62.08 -91.56 -42.37
C THR A 767 60.86 -92.31 -41.82
N ASN A 768 59.70 -92.25 -42.49
CA ASN A 768 58.46 -92.92 -42.06
C ASN A 768 57.64 -93.60 -43.17
N GLY A 769 58.08 -93.57 -44.43
CA GLY A 769 57.58 -94.36 -45.56
C GLY A 769 56.26 -93.87 -46.19
N ASP A 770 56.01 -92.56 -46.29
CA ASP A 770 54.84 -91.96 -46.96
C ASP A 770 55.10 -90.98 -48.14
N GLY A 771 56.35 -90.61 -48.46
CA GLY A 771 56.74 -90.18 -49.80
C GLY A 771 56.44 -88.75 -50.30
N ILE A 772 56.35 -87.70 -49.46
CA ILE A 772 56.23 -86.28 -49.92
C ILE A 772 57.03 -85.25 -49.08
N PRO A 773 57.76 -84.27 -49.70
CA PRO A 773 58.47 -83.18 -48.99
C PRO A 773 57.73 -81.81 -48.95
N PHE A 774 57.91 -81.05 -47.85
CA PHE A 774 57.54 -79.63 -47.51
C PHE A 774 56.44 -79.44 -46.41
N ASP A 775 56.71 -78.55 -45.44
CA ASP A 775 56.06 -78.31 -44.11
C ASP A 775 54.51 -78.09 -44.08
N ASP A 776 53.88 -78.64 -43.03
CA ASP A 776 52.46 -78.60 -42.60
C ASP A 776 52.43 -78.56 -41.04
N CYS A 777 51.80 -77.55 -40.42
CA CYS A 777 51.90 -77.32 -38.97
C CYS A 777 50.79 -77.97 -38.09
N ASP A 778 49.67 -78.47 -38.65
CA ASP A 778 48.62 -79.19 -37.88
C ASP A 778 48.40 -80.66 -38.30
N GLY A 779 49.10 -81.10 -39.35
CA GLY A 779 49.23 -82.50 -39.74
C GLY A 779 48.03 -83.04 -40.52
N ASP A 780 47.26 -82.17 -41.18
CA ASP A 780 46.11 -82.55 -41.98
C ASP A 780 46.44 -82.78 -43.48
N GLY A 781 47.69 -82.53 -43.89
CA GLY A 781 48.21 -82.80 -45.23
C GLY A 781 48.01 -81.66 -46.24
N PHE A 782 47.67 -80.44 -45.81
CA PHE A 782 47.69 -79.24 -46.65
C PHE A 782 48.88 -78.32 -46.30
N PRO A 783 49.65 -77.79 -47.29
CA PRO A 783 50.77 -76.87 -47.02
C PRO A 783 50.32 -75.49 -46.50
N ASP A 784 51.12 -74.82 -45.66
CA ASP A 784 50.83 -73.50 -45.02
C ASP A 784 50.38 -72.34 -45.93
N PHE A 785 50.53 -72.43 -47.26
CA PHE A 785 50.01 -71.43 -48.21
C PHE A 785 48.61 -71.77 -48.77
N LEU A 786 48.02 -72.87 -48.29
CA LEU A 786 46.63 -73.26 -48.50
C LEU A 786 45.84 -73.34 -47.19
N ASP A 787 46.49 -73.08 -46.06
CA ASP A 787 45.95 -72.99 -44.70
C ASP A 787 46.06 -71.54 -44.18
N ALA A 788 44.98 -71.04 -43.58
CA ALA A 788 44.95 -69.78 -42.86
C ALA A 788 44.10 -69.97 -41.59
N ASP A 789 44.43 -70.97 -40.77
CA ASP A 789 43.44 -71.46 -39.83
C ASP A 789 43.46 -70.80 -38.44
N LEU A 790 42.23 -70.49 -38.03
CA LEU A 790 41.74 -70.02 -36.73
C LEU A 790 41.99 -71.01 -35.57
N CYS A 791 42.85 -72.02 -35.73
CA CYS A 791 42.85 -73.21 -34.89
C CYS A 791 43.67 -73.10 -33.58
N ASP A 792 44.50 -72.08 -33.38
CA ASP A 792 45.26 -71.89 -32.12
C ASP A 792 44.64 -70.91 -31.09
N LEU A 793 43.44 -70.35 -31.36
CA LEU A 793 42.77 -69.39 -30.47
C LEU A 793 41.40 -69.86 -29.96
N ASN A 794 41.16 -71.16 -29.81
CA ASN A 794 39.86 -71.69 -29.39
C ASN A 794 39.61 -71.45 -27.88
N PRO A 795 38.75 -70.50 -27.48
CA PRO A 795 38.52 -70.22 -26.07
C PRO A 795 37.58 -71.27 -25.46
N ALA A 796 37.83 -71.65 -24.20
CA ALA A 796 37.02 -72.71 -23.57
C ALA A 796 35.52 -72.36 -23.54
N SER A 797 34.65 -73.25 -24.02
CA SER A 797 33.20 -72.98 -24.09
C SER A 797 32.46 -73.20 -22.77
N VAL A 798 33.15 -73.68 -21.73
CA VAL A 798 32.59 -73.93 -20.40
C VAL A 798 33.59 -73.50 -19.32
N MET A 799 33.09 -72.90 -18.24
CA MET A 799 33.85 -72.66 -17.02
C MET A 799 33.06 -73.08 -15.77
N THR A 800 33.78 -73.49 -14.72
CA THR A 800 33.19 -73.97 -13.45
C THR A 800 33.79 -73.22 -12.25
N PRO A 801 33.49 -71.92 -12.08
CA PRO A 801 34.06 -71.11 -11.00
C PRO A 801 33.51 -71.54 -9.63
N ASN A 802 34.18 -72.50 -9.01
CA ASN A 802 33.84 -73.10 -7.71
C ASN A 802 34.99 -72.99 -6.69
N GLY A 803 36.15 -72.47 -7.10
CA GLY A 803 37.33 -72.25 -6.28
C GLY A 803 38.20 -73.48 -6.04
N ASP A 804 38.06 -74.53 -6.86
CA ASP A 804 38.86 -75.76 -6.76
C ASP A 804 40.22 -75.69 -7.49
N GLY A 805 40.48 -74.57 -8.17
CA GLY A 805 41.70 -74.29 -8.92
C GLY A 805 41.69 -74.81 -10.36
N LYS A 806 40.57 -75.39 -10.85
CA LYS A 806 40.43 -75.89 -12.22
C LYS A 806 39.26 -75.21 -12.93
N ASN A 807 39.52 -74.64 -14.11
CA ASN A 807 38.50 -73.97 -14.93
C ASN A 807 37.71 -72.87 -14.17
N ASP A 808 38.34 -72.28 -13.14
CA ASP A 808 37.78 -71.17 -12.35
C ASP A 808 37.84 -69.85 -13.12
N PHE A 809 38.79 -69.72 -14.03
CA PHE A 809 38.95 -68.59 -14.94
C PHE A 809 38.76 -69.04 -16.38
N TRP A 810 38.24 -68.13 -17.20
CA TRP A 810 38.08 -68.38 -18.63
C TRP A 810 39.40 -68.12 -19.37
N GLU A 811 40.01 -69.18 -19.87
CA GLU A 811 41.29 -69.13 -20.55
C GLU A 811 41.12 -69.19 -22.08
N ILE A 812 41.81 -68.26 -22.74
CA ILE A 812 42.01 -68.21 -24.19
C ILE A 812 43.49 -68.56 -24.44
N PRO A 813 43.80 -69.67 -25.12
CA PRO A 813 45.18 -70.06 -25.45
C PRO A 813 45.89 -68.98 -26.26
N GLU A 814 47.22 -68.95 -26.17
CA GLU A 814 48.13 -68.10 -26.98
C GLU A 814 47.86 -66.58 -26.97
N LEU A 815 46.99 -66.09 -26.08
CA LEU A 815 46.62 -64.67 -25.95
C LEU A 815 47.82 -63.72 -25.78
N SER A 816 48.93 -64.22 -25.24
CA SER A 816 50.19 -63.46 -25.13
C SER A 816 50.77 -63.00 -26.48
N GLN A 817 50.41 -63.65 -27.59
CA GLN A 817 50.81 -63.25 -28.94
C GLN A 817 49.95 -62.08 -29.49
N HIS A 818 48.81 -61.80 -28.86
CA HIS A 818 47.87 -60.73 -29.23
C HIS A 818 47.67 -59.71 -28.08
N PRO A 819 48.68 -58.88 -27.77
CA PRO A 819 48.58 -57.87 -26.72
C PRO A 819 47.55 -56.78 -27.08
N ASN A 820 46.82 -56.29 -26.08
CA ASN A 820 45.64 -55.41 -26.23
C ASN A 820 44.38 -56.11 -26.78
N THR A 821 44.24 -57.41 -26.52
CA THR A 821 43.00 -58.11 -26.84
C THR A 821 41.87 -57.63 -25.94
N SER A 822 40.78 -57.18 -26.57
CA SER A 822 39.56 -56.73 -25.88
C SER A 822 38.52 -57.84 -25.88
N VAL A 823 37.94 -58.10 -24.70
CA VAL A 823 36.92 -59.12 -24.48
C VAL A 823 35.69 -58.49 -23.86
N GLN A 824 34.53 -58.76 -24.45
CA GLN A 824 33.23 -58.36 -23.97
C GLN A 824 32.31 -59.56 -23.84
N ILE A 825 31.57 -59.67 -22.73
CA ILE A 825 30.64 -60.78 -22.47
C ILE A 825 29.26 -60.23 -22.14
N PHE A 826 28.25 -60.84 -22.76
CA PHE A 826 26.84 -60.46 -22.69
C PHE A 826 26.01 -61.62 -22.16
N ASN A 827 24.95 -61.32 -21.42
CA ASN A 827 23.95 -62.34 -21.07
C ASN A 827 23.06 -62.68 -22.28
N ARG A 828 22.19 -63.69 -22.16
CA ARG A 828 21.27 -64.12 -23.24
C ARG A 828 20.32 -63.04 -23.80
N HIS A 829 20.15 -61.92 -23.09
CA HIS A 829 19.32 -60.80 -23.54
C HIS A 829 20.16 -59.68 -24.21
N GLY A 830 21.45 -59.92 -24.46
CA GLY A 830 22.36 -58.97 -25.09
C GLY A 830 22.88 -57.86 -24.18
N ILE A 831 22.72 -57.99 -22.85
CA ILE A 831 23.21 -56.99 -21.89
C ILE A 831 24.66 -57.31 -21.53
N LEU A 832 25.55 -56.32 -21.65
CA LEU A 832 26.96 -56.43 -21.29
C LEU A 832 27.11 -56.66 -19.78
N VAL A 833 27.84 -57.71 -19.42
CA VAL A 833 28.11 -58.11 -18.04
C VAL A 833 29.62 -58.12 -17.71
N TYR A 834 30.49 -58.24 -18.71
CA TYR A 834 31.94 -58.14 -18.51
C TYR A 834 32.59 -57.43 -19.69
N SER A 835 33.59 -56.58 -19.42
CA SER A 835 34.42 -55.96 -20.46
C SER A 835 35.84 -55.77 -19.93
N ASN A 836 36.85 -56.15 -20.72
CA ASN A 836 38.25 -55.87 -20.45
C ASN A 836 39.01 -55.68 -21.76
N ASP A 837 39.62 -54.50 -21.96
CA ASP A 837 40.31 -54.14 -23.20
C ASP A 837 41.77 -54.63 -23.26
N ASN A 838 42.26 -55.21 -22.15
CA ASN A 838 43.56 -55.90 -22.06
C ASN A 838 43.35 -57.22 -21.34
N TYR A 839 42.52 -58.07 -21.93
CA TYR A 839 42.15 -59.34 -21.32
C TYR A 839 43.40 -60.23 -21.12
N ALA A 840 43.50 -60.85 -19.95
CA ALA A 840 44.65 -61.65 -19.56
C ALA A 840 44.22 -62.99 -18.92
N ASN A 841 43.14 -63.58 -19.44
CA ASN A 841 42.53 -64.80 -18.93
C ASN A 841 42.06 -64.67 -17.47
N ASP A 842 41.54 -63.51 -17.10
CA ASP A 842 41.21 -63.12 -15.73
C ASP A 842 39.70 -63.15 -15.40
N PHE A 843 38.84 -63.53 -16.34
CA PHE A 843 37.40 -63.63 -16.08
C PHE A 843 37.06 -64.86 -15.24
N ASN A 844 36.62 -64.64 -14.01
CA ASN A 844 36.25 -65.68 -13.04
C ASN A 844 34.73 -65.93 -12.92
N GLY A 845 33.97 -65.51 -13.92
CA GLY A 845 32.51 -65.60 -13.90
C GLY A 845 31.83 -64.55 -13.03
N ASN A 846 32.52 -63.47 -12.65
CA ASN A 846 31.92 -62.31 -12.00
C ASN A 846 31.79 -61.13 -12.96
N SER A 847 30.67 -60.41 -12.87
CA SER A 847 30.43 -59.17 -13.58
C SER A 847 31.37 -58.06 -13.10
N ASN A 848 32.01 -57.35 -14.01
CA ASN A 848 32.77 -56.12 -13.71
C ASN A 848 32.04 -54.85 -14.18
N VAL A 849 30.85 -54.99 -14.78
CA VAL A 849 30.01 -53.89 -15.25
C VAL A 849 28.78 -53.75 -14.34
N GLN A 850 28.49 -52.53 -13.86
CA GLN A 850 27.45 -52.29 -12.86
C GLN A 850 26.05 -52.26 -13.52
N THR A 851 25.50 -53.43 -13.85
CA THR A 851 24.17 -53.58 -14.46
C THR A 851 23.33 -54.64 -13.72
N VAL A 852 22.55 -54.17 -12.75
CA VAL A 852 21.37 -54.83 -12.12
C VAL A 852 21.53 -56.32 -11.77
N LEU A 853 22.44 -56.63 -10.84
CA LEU A 853 22.25 -57.76 -9.92
C LEU A 853 22.09 -57.14 -8.52
N THR A 854 20.87 -57.16 -8.03
CA THR A 854 20.57 -56.83 -6.63
C THR A 854 21.19 -57.91 -5.75
N ASN A 855 22.04 -57.48 -4.80
CA ASN A 855 22.71 -58.21 -3.73
C ASN A 855 24.22 -58.41 -3.97
N ASP A 856 24.95 -58.26 -2.87
CA ASP A 856 26.38 -57.91 -2.69
C ASP A 856 27.43 -58.92 -3.21
N THR A 857 27.11 -59.68 -4.26
CA THR A 857 28.03 -60.61 -4.92
C THR A 857 27.95 -60.39 -6.42
N ARG A 858 29.05 -59.90 -7.02
CA ARG A 858 29.21 -59.66 -8.48
C ARG A 858 29.18 -60.96 -9.31
N GLU A 859 28.68 -62.06 -8.76
CA GLU A 859 28.72 -63.40 -9.34
C GLU A 859 27.63 -63.58 -10.39
N LEU A 860 28.02 -64.05 -11.59
CA LEU A 860 27.06 -64.35 -12.65
C LEU A 860 26.44 -65.73 -12.42
N PRO A 861 25.09 -65.86 -12.54
CA PRO A 861 24.41 -67.13 -12.40
C PRO A 861 24.83 -68.16 -13.46
N THR A 862 24.70 -69.45 -13.13
CA THR A 862 24.85 -70.57 -14.06
C THR A 862 23.99 -70.37 -15.31
N GLY A 863 24.59 -70.42 -16.49
CA GLY A 863 23.90 -70.11 -17.75
C GLY A 863 24.85 -69.84 -18.91
N THR A 864 24.28 -69.74 -20.12
CA THR A 864 25.01 -69.40 -21.34
C THR A 864 25.11 -67.89 -21.50
N TYR A 865 26.33 -67.43 -21.72
CA TYR A 865 26.69 -66.05 -22.04
C TYR A 865 27.37 -66.00 -23.40
N TYR A 866 27.28 -64.88 -24.08
CA TYR A 866 27.83 -64.68 -25.41
C TYR A 866 28.99 -63.71 -25.34
N TYR A 867 30.10 -64.01 -26.02
CA TYR A 867 31.27 -63.15 -26.00
C TYR A 867 31.59 -62.58 -27.38
N LEU A 868 32.32 -61.47 -27.36
CA LEU A 868 33.01 -60.88 -28.48
C LEU A 868 34.46 -60.63 -28.06
N ILE A 869 35.41 -61.16 -28.83
CA ILE A 869 36.85 -60.98 -28.65
C ILE A 869 37.36 -60.20 -29.85
N LYS A 870 38.14 -59.15 -29.63
CA LYS A 870 38.90 -58.44 -30.66
C LYS A 870 40.37 -58.62 -30.38
N LEU A 871 41.07 -59.37 -31.22
CA LEU A 871 42.47 -59.73 -31.00
C LEU A 871 43.37 -58.52 -31.20
N GLY A 872 44.10 -58.14 -30.16
CA GLY A 872 44.95 -56.96 -30.17
C GLY A 872 46.07 -57.06 -31.21
N GLY A 873 46.29 -55.99 -31.96
CA GLY A 873 47.25 -55.96 -33.07
C GLY A 873 46.71 -56.50 -34.40
N THR A 874 45.44 -56.92 -34.47
CA THR A 874 44.77 -57.37 -35.71
C THR A 874 43.36 -56.76 -35.84
N GLU A 875 42.78 -56.82 -37.04
CA GLU A 875 41.35 -56.47 -37.28
C GLU A 875 40.41 -57.67 -37.05
N GLN A 876 40.92 -58.81 -36.59
CA GLN A 876 40.13 -60.01 -36.42
C GLN A 876 39.25 -59.95 -35.17
N THR A 877 37.99 -60.34 -35.33
CA THR A 877 37.02 -60.43 -34.24
C THR A 877 36.39 -61.81 -34.19
N MET A 878 36.39 -62.42 -33.01
CA MET A 878 35.77 -63.71 -32.76
C MET A 878 34.56 -63.53 -31.85
N ASN A 879 33.53 -64.33 -32.06
CA ASN A 879 32.36 -64.35 -31.20
C ASN A 879 31.90 -65.78 -30.96
N GLY A 880 31.27 -66.00 -29.82
CA GLY A 880 30.84 -67.34 -29.43
C GLY A 880 30.05 -67.30 -28.14
N TYR A 881 30.01 -68.43 -27.44
CA TYR A 881 29.36 -68.52 -26.15
C TYR A 881 30.23 -69.26 -25.15
N ILE A 882 30.03 -68.90 -23.88
CA ILE A 882 30.59 -69.59 -22.73
C ILE A 882 29.44 -69.98 -21.80
N TYR A 883 29.44 -71.23 -21.36
CA TYR A 883 28.53 -71.71 -20.33
C TYR A 883 29.22 -71.66 -18.97
N ILE A 884 28.69 -70.85 -18.06
CA ILE A 884 29.15 -70.83 -16.67
C ILE A 884 28.35 -71.89 -15.92
N ASN A 885 29.03 -72.87 -15.32
CA ASN A 885 28.43 -73.94 -14.53
C ASN A 885 28.98 -73.93 -13.10
N ARG A 886 28.29 -73.19 -12.21
CA ARG A 886 28.63 -73.14 -10.77
C ARG A 886 27.98 -74.27 -9.99
#